data_AF-A0A0D8HN56-F1
#
_entry.id   AF-A0A0D8HN56-F1
#
_cell.length_a   1.000
_cell.length_b   1.000
_cell.length_c   1.000
_cell.angle_alpha   90.00
_cell.angle_beta   90.00
_cell.angle_gamma   90.00
#
_symmetry.space_group_name_H-M   'P 1'
#
loop_
_entity.id
_entity.type
_entity.pdbx_description
1 polymer ?
#
loop_
_entity_poly.entity_id
_entity_poly.type
_entity_poly.pdbx_seq_one_letter_code
_entity_poly.pdbx_strand_id
1 'polypeptide(L)'
;MKWATYEVDGAVRVGVVSGNVIHAAPDGDSLNDLIALGADALRGTGEAALADPSRVDEISAVKLLSPLQPASIRDCLCFLDHMRNVQQVLGSRELSDTWYRVPAFYFACTATVFGPHDDVPMAPGSAWQDFELEIAAVVGAAGADLTIEEAQEAIIGYTILNDWSARDLQQFDSQLGIGQSKGKDSGVTLGPFLVTPDELETRSADGRLDLKVTALVNDEVIGRGTTQGMDWTFAEVISYASRGVPLQAGDVFGSGTVPTCTLVEQLSLANPSSFRGWLRDGDVVTLQVEALGETRQTTRSAPAPHPLPTRVKPGAKPVQHINTAPTSMPFTKGLHEVGKGLWAWLQPNGGYGLSNSGLVVGEGESMLIDTLYDLTLTREMLDGMRPITDKAPIRRLMLTHSNGDHTHGNQLLSADVEIIAASATAVEISKEMPPAMYAMLQTADLSPTATPYFRDRFESFNFGGIELRNADRTFDDRLTVELGGRTVHILNLGPAHTAADSVVHVPDADVLFAGDLLFIGCTPIVWEGPISNWIAACDKMLELDASTVVPGHGPVTDGDGIREVKSYFEYVVAETDAGFAKGLTYQETAESFDLGEYAHWLDSERIVVNVYQRYREIDPETPEMPTMALTLQQTDWYAMRH
;
A
#
# COMPACT_ATOMS: atom_id res chain seq x y z
N MET A 1 2.07 18.56 -37.36
CA MET A 1 1.93 17.12 -37.70
C MET A 1 1.91 16.23 -36.47
N LYS A 2 1.24 15.07 -36.57
CA LYS A 2 1.29 13.99 -35.57
C LYS A 2 2.01 12.77 -36.16
N TRP A 3 3.04 12.26 -35.50
CA TRP A 3 3.84 11.14 -35.93
C TRP A 3 3.59 9.90 -35.07
N ALA A 4 3.50 8.74 -35.71
CA ALA A 4 3.33 7.46 -35.06
C ALA A 4 4.45 6.49 -35.48
N THR A 5 4.93 5.70 -34.52
CA THR A 5 5.71 4.49 -34.77
C THR A 5 4.80 3.30 -34.52
N TYR A 6 4.72 2.37 -35.48
CA TYR A 6 3.72 1.31 -35.45
C TYR A 6 4.21 0.03 -36.12
N GLU A 7 3.66 -1.11 -35.70
CA GLU A 7 3.91 -2.42 -36.31
C GLU A 7 2.70 -2.85 -37.14
N VAL A 8 2.97 -3.25 -38.39
CA VAL A 8 1.98 -3.80 -39.32
C VAL A 8 2.66 -4.88 -40.17
N ASP A 9 1.97 -6.01 -40.38
CA ASP A 9 2.50 -7.17 -41.13
C ASP A 9 3.88 -7.66 -40.64
N GLY A 10 4.18 -7.50 -39.34
CA GLY A 10 5.46 -7.87 -38.73
C GLY A 10 6.63 -6.93 -39.03
N ALA A 11 6.38 -5.74 -39.58
CA ALA A 11 7.38 -4.71 -39.82
C ALA A 11 7.06 -3.44 -39.01
N VAL A 12 8.09 -2.86 -38.39
CA VAL A 12 8.00 -1.55 -37.74
C VAL A 12 8.13 -0.45 -38.78
N ARG A 13 7.25 0.55 -38.69
CA ARG A 13 7.14 1.69 -39.60
C ARG A 13 6.96 2.98 -38.82
N VAL A 14 7.24 4.09 -39.49
CA VAL A 14 6.95 5.45 -39.03
C VAL A 14 6.05 6.15 -40.06
N GLY A 15 5.14 7.00 -39.60
CA GLY A 15 4.26 7.75 -40.51
C GLY A 15 3.50 8.89 -39.84
N VAL A 16 2.84 9.70 -40.67
CA VAL A 16 2.06 10.85 -40.23
C VAL A 16 0.59 10.47 -40.10
N VAL A 17 -0.01 10.80 -38.96
CA VAL A 17 -1.42 10.58 -38.66
C VAL A 17 -2.26 11.71 -39.27
N SER A 18 -3.29 11.33 -40.03
CA SER A 18 -4.31 12.24 -40.57
C SER A 18 -5.68 11.59 -40.46
N GLY A 19 -6.56 12.15 -39.63
CA GLY A 19 -7.83 11.50 -39.28
C GLY A 19 -7.59 10.17 -38.56
N ASN A 20 -8.12 9.07 -39.10
CA ASN A 20 -8.00 7.72 -38.51
C ASN A 20 -6.94 6.84 -39.18
N VAL A 21 -6.15 7.40 -40.10
CA VAL A 21 -5.14 6.66 -40.86
C VAL A 21 -3.74 7.19 -40.63
N ILE A 22 -2.76 6.33 -40.86
CA ILE A 22 -1.32 6.64 -40.84
C ILE A 22 -0.81 6.58 -42.27
N HIS A 23 -0.23 7.69 -42.74
CA HIS A 23 0.47 7.80 -44.00
C HIS A 23 1.94 7.44 -43.79
N ALA A 24 2.37 6.27 -44.27
CA ALA A 24 3.70 5.75 -44.05
C ALA A 24 4.77 6.64 -44.71
N ALA A 25 5.83 6.93 -43.98
CA ALA A 25 7.05 7.53 -44.52
C ALA A 25 7.79 6.54 -45.45
N PRO A 26 8.81 6.98 -46.21
CA PRO A 26 9.67 6.09 -46.98
C PRO A 26 10.29 4.96 -46.13
N ASP A 27 10.48 3.78 -46.72
CA ASP A 27 11.03 2.62 -46.03
C ASP A 27 12.47 2.86 -45.54
N GLY A 28 12.78 2.43 -44.32
CA GLY A 28 14.13 2.44 -43.74
C GLY A 28 14.39 3.52 -42.69
N ASP A 29 13.51 4.52 -42.58
CA ASP A 29 13.61 5.57 -41.57
C ASP A 29 12.95 5.14 -40.25
N SER A 30 13.60 5.39 -39.11
CA SER A 30 12.94 5.42 -37.80
C SER A 30 12.56 6.85 -37.41
N LEU A 31 11.60 7.02 -36.48
CA LEU A 31 11.29 8.37 -36.00
C LEU A 31 12.51 9.02 -35.31
N ASN A 32 13.35 8.23 -34.64
CA ASN A 32 14.62 8.70 -34.08
C ASN A 32 15.56 9.28 -35.13
N ASP A 33 15.69 8.63 -36.29
CA ASP A 33 16.53 9.11 -37.40
C ASP A 33 15.98 10.43 -37.95
N LEU A 34 14.66 10.52 -38.15
CA LEU A 34 14.00 11.75 -38.61
C LEU A 34 14.13 12.91 -37.61
N ILE A 35 14.04 12.62 -36.30
CA ILE A 35 14.29 13.61 -35.24
C ILE A 35 15.74 14.12 -35.31
N ALA A 36 16.71 13.23 -35.50
CA ALA A 36 18.13 13.58 -35.59
C ALA A 36 18.47 14.42 -36.83
N LEU A 37 17.68 14.32 -37.90
CA LEU A 37 17.81 15.18 -39.08
C LEU A 37 17.22 16.60 -38.87
N GLY A 38 16.47 16.83 -37.80
CA GLY A 38 15.92 18.12 -37.41
C GLY A 38 14.52 18.43 -37.94
N ALA A 39 13.95 19.54 -37.46
CA ALA A 39 12.54 19.89 -37.67
C ALA A 39 12.14 20.06 -39.15
N ASP A 40 13.01 20.64 -39.98
CA ASP A 40 12.73 20.84 -41.41
C ASP A 40 12.68 19.52 -42.17
N ALA A 41 13.59 18.59 -41.86
CA ALA A 41 13.62 17.27 -42.48
C ALA A 41 12.41 16.42 -42.03
N LEU A 42 12.07 16.47 -40.75
CA LEU A 42 10.86 15.83 -40.22
C LEU A 42 9.62 16.37 -40.94
N ARG A 43 9.45 17.70 -41.01
CA ARG A 43 8.32 18.33 -41.71
C ARG A 43 8.27 17.93 -43.19
N GLY A 44 9.37 18.04 -43.91
CA GLY A 44 9.42 17.71 -45.34
C GLY A 44 9.09 16.24 -45.62
N THR A 45 9.57 15.32 -44.79
CA THR A 45 9.24 13.89 -44.89
C THR A 45 7.76 13.64 -44.62
N GLY A 46 7.19 14.35 -43.64
CA GLY A 46 5.77 14.23 -43.33
C GLY A 46 4.85 14.78 -44.43
N GLU A 47 5.20 15.93 -45.00
CA GLU A 47 4.52 16.47 -46.19
C GLU A 47 4.57 15.51 -47.38
N ALA A 48 5.74 14.89 -47.62
CA ALA A 48 5.89 13.89 -48.66
C ALA A 48 5.03 12.64 -48.41
N ALA A 49 5.01 12.13 -47.16
CA ALA A 49 4.17 10.99 -46.78
C ALA A 49 2.67 11.28 -46.94
N LEU A 50 2.22 12.50 -46.60
CA LEU A 50 0.83 12.90 -46.80
C LEU A 50 0.45 13.04 -48.28
N ALA A 51 1.39 13.47 -49.13
CA ALA A 51 1.15 13.71 -50.56
C ALA A 51 1.22 12.43 -51.41
N ASP A 52 2.20 11.56 -51.15
CA ASP A 52 2.44 10.32 -51.90
C ASP A 52 2.94 9.21 -50.95
N PRO A 53 2.05 8.67 -50.09
CA PRO A 53 2.42 7.65 -49.12
C PRO A 53 2.82 6.35 -49.81
N SER A 54 3.88 5.71 -49.31
CA SER A 54 4.22 4.34 -49.71
C SER A 54 3.10 3.34 -49.35
N ARG A 55 2.36 3.66 -48.28
CA ARG A 55 1.25 2.88 -47.73
C ARG A 55 0.36 3.76 -46.84
N VAL A 56 -0.92 3.42 -46.76
CA VAL A 56 -1.86 4.00 -45.79
C VAL A 56 -2.46 2.87 -44.96
N ASP A 57 -2.34 2.98 -43.64
CA ASP A 57 -2.84 1.98 -42.69
C ASP A 57 -3.86 2.61 -41.74
N GLU A 58 -4.95 1.91 -41.44
CA GLU A 58 -5.92 2.32 -40.41
C GLU A 58 -5.28 2.18 -39.03
N ILE A 59 -5.38 3.21 -38.17
CA ILE A 59 -4.79 3.18 -36.81
C ILE A 59 -5.33 1.98 -36.01
N SER A 60 -6.60 1.65 -36.19
CA SER A 60 -7.26 0.52 -35.51
C SER A 60 -6.77 -0.86 -35.97
N ALA A 61 -6.06 -0.93 -37.10
CA ALA A 61 -5.58 -2.18 -37.69
C ALA A 61 -4.08 -2.44 -37.44
N VAL A 62 -3.41 -1.56 -36.70
CA VAL A 62 -1.96 -1.66 -36.41
C VAL A 62 -1.69 -1.69 -34.92
N LYS A 63 -0.51 -2.17 -34.53
CA LYS A 63 -0.02 -2.03 -33.15
C LYS A 63 0.78 -0.73 -33.05
N LEU A 64 0.28 0.26 -32.31
CA LEU A 64 1.07 1.44 -31.97
C LEU A 64 2.18 1.08 -30.98
N LEU A 65 3.40 1.56 -31.26
CA LEU A 65 4.57 1.44 -30.40
C LEU A 65 4.86 2.79 -29.72
N SER A 66 5.84 2.83 -28.82
CA SER A 66 6.37 4.12 -28.34
C SER A 66 6.84 4.94 -29.56
N PRO A 67 6.51 6.25 -29.66
CA PRO A 67 6.86 7.05 -30.82
C PRO A 67 8.36 7.05 -31.11
N LEU A 68 9.19 7.03 -30.06
CA LEU A 68 10.64 7.04 -30.16
C LEU A 68 11.27 6.18 -29.06
N GLN A 69 12.50 5.74 -29.31
CA GLN A 69 13.38 5.23 -28.26
C GLN A 69 14.20 6.40 -27.69
N PRO A 70 13.98 6.84 -26.44
CA PRO A 70 14.66 8.02 -25.89
C PRO A 70 16.18 7.79 -25.76
N ALA A 71 16.97 8.83 -26.07
CA ALA A 71 18.41 8.83 -25.81
C ALA A 71 18.69 8.95 -24.30
N SER A 72 17.94 9.82 -23.63
CA SER A 72 17.79 9.88 -22.18
C SER A 72 16.36 10.30 -21.83
N ILE A 73 15.92 9.98 -20.61
CA ILE A 73 14.67 10.49 -20.06
C ILE A 73 15.03 11.25 -18.78
N ARG A 74 14.75 12.55 -18.77
CA ARG A 74 14.88 13.40 -17.60
C ARG A 74 13.49 13.78 -17.16
N ASP A 75 13.00 13.07 -16.16
CA ASP A 75 11.65 13.31 -15.68
C ASP A 75 11.65 14.41 -14.62
N CYS A 76 10.86 15.45 -14.86
CA CYS A 76 10.97 16.73 -14.16
C CYS A 76 9.84 16.88 -13.13
N LEU A 77 9.92 17.90 -12.28
CA LEU A 77 8.86 18.20 -11.31
C LEU A 77 8.37 19.64 -11.50
N CYS A 78 7.73 19.89 -12.65
CA CYS A 78 7.32 21.24 -13.04
C CYS A 78 6.04 21.72 -12.37
N PHE A 79 5.23 20.83 -11.79
CA PHE A 79 4.02 21.17 -11.05
C PHE A 79 4.29 21.15 -9.54
N LEU A 80 4.53 22.30 -8.93
CA LEU A 80 4.77 22.38 -7.49
C LEU A 80 3.51 22.05 -6.69
N ASP A 81 2.32 22.23 -7.25
CA ASP A 81 1.07 21.81 -6.60
C ASP A 81 0.95 20.28 -6.45
N HIS A 82 1.49 19.49 -7.38
CA HIS A 82 1.61 18.04 -7.21
C HIS A 82 2.45 17.72 -5.96
N MET A 83 3.62 18.37 -5.81
CA MET A 83 4.48 18.19 -4.63
C MET A 83 3.81 18.62 -3.33
N ARG A 84 3.03 19.71 -3.34
CA ARG A 84 2.26 20.15 -2.17
C ARG A 84 1.17 19.14 -1.81
N ASN A 85 0.51 18.55 -2.79
CA ASN A 85 -0.52 17.54 -2.56
C ASN A 85 0.09 16.25 -1.99
N VAL A 86 1.25 15.80 -2.50
CA VAL A 86 1.98 14.66 -1.94
C VAL A 86 2.42 14.92 -0.49
N GLN A 87 2.96 16.10 -0.19
CA GLN A 87 3.30 16.42 1.20
C GLN A 87 2.08 16.49 2.11
N GLN A 88 0.91 16.88 1.59
CA GLN A 88 -0.31 16.97 2.40
C GLN A 88 -0.70 15.61 2.98
N VAL A 89 -0.44 14.53 2.24
CA VAL A 89 -0.61 13.15 2.71
C VAL A 89 0.19 12.91 4.00
N LEU A 90 1.37 13.53 4.11
CA LEU A 90 2.26 13.50 5.27
C LEU A 90 1.97 14.61 6.30
N GLY A 91 0.91 15.41 6.09
CA GLY A 91 0.44 16.42 7.06
C GLY A 91 0.99 17.83 6.86
N SER A 92 1.73 18.13 5.78
CA SER A 92 2.23 19.48 5.48
C SER A 92 1.99 19.87 4.03
N ARG A 93 1.78 21.14 3.72
CA ARG A 93 1.78 21.63 2.31
C ARG A 93 3.01 22.48 1.99
N GLU A 94 3.96 22.57 2.92
CA GLU A 94 5.08 23.51 2.82
C GLU A 94 6.28 22.93 2.06
N LEU A 95 6.52 23.44 0.86
CA LEU A 95 7.75 23.13 0.12
C LEU A 95 8.93 23.96 0.63
N SER A 96 10.10 23.32 0.76
CA SER A 96 11.36 24.02 1.04
C SER A 96 11.71 25.04 -0.06
N ASP A 97 12.44 26.10 0.30
CA ASP A 97 12.92 27.16 -0.61
C ASP A 97 13.61 26.64 -1.90
N THR A 98 14.25 25.47 -1.84
CA THR A 98 14.98 24.90 -2.98
C THR A 98 14.08 24.64 -4.19
N TRP A 99 12.81 24.26 -3.97
CA TRP A 99 11.83 23.99 -5.04
C TRP A 99 11.54 25.21 -5.93
N TYR A 100 11.76 26.42 -5.42
CA TYR A 100 11.53 27.69 -6.13
C TYR A 100 12.80 28.24 -6.78
N ARG A 101 13.96 27.59 -6.57
CA ARG A 101 15.26 28.09 -7.02
C ARG A 101 15.80 27.35 -8.24
N VAL A 102 15.49 26.07 -8.36
CA VAL A 102 15.94 25.22 -9.47
C VAL A 102 14.84 24.23 -9.84
N PRO A 103 14.63 23.97 -11.15
CA PRO A 103 13.74 22.90 -11.57
C PRO A 103 14.38 21.54 -11.26
N ALA A 104 13.67 20.70 -10.51
CA ALA A 104 14.13 19.36 -10.18
C ALA A 104 13.82 18.39 -11.32
N PHE A 105 14.71 17.44 -11.53
CA PHE A 105 14.49 16.28 -12.39
C PHE A 105 15.33 15.09 -11.90
N TYR A 106 14.95 13.88 -12.31
CA TYR A 106 15.74 12.67 -12.14
C TYR A 106 15.85 11.92 -13.48
N PHE A 107 16.72 10.91 -13.56
CA PHE A 107 16.86 10.09 -14.75
C PHE A 107 15.98 8.85 -14.65
N ALA A 108 15.07 8.66 -15.62
CA ALA A 108 14.31 7.44 -15.76
C ALA A 108 15.03 6.44 -16.68
N CYS A 109 14.71 5.15 -16.52
CA CYS A 109 15.38 4.07 -17.24
C CYS A 109 14.88 3.97 -18.69
N THR A 110 15.78 4.20 -19.66
CA THR A 110 15.44 4.09 -21.08
C THR A 110 15.22 2.65 -21.55
N ALA A 111 15.67 1.66 -20.76
CA ALA A 111 15.51 0.24 -21.07
C ALA A 111 14.08 -0.28 -20.79
N THR A 112 13.27 0.48 -20.06
CA THR A 112 11.90 0.10 -19.64
C THR A 112 10.87 1.06 -20.22
N VAL A 113 11.01 1.38 -21.51
CA VAL A 113 10.02 2.19 -22.23
C VAL A 113 8.97 1.28 -22.88
N PHE A 114 7.70 1.55 -22.59
CA PHE A 114 6.55 0.81 -23.11
C PHE A 114 5.77 1.65 -24.13
N GLY A 115 5.15 0.98 -25.09
CA GLY A 115 4.21 1.61 -26.02
C GLY A 115 2.88 1.99 -25.35
N PRO A 116 2.05 2.79 -26.04
CA PRO A 116 0.82 3.36 -25.49
C PRO A 116 -0.24 2.33 -25.11
N HIS A 117 -0.12 1.09 -25.61
CA HIS A 117 -1.08 0.00 -25.40
C HIS A 117 -0.41 -1.31 -24.94
N ASP A 118 0.86 -1.25 -24.56
CA ASP A 118 1.54 -2.43 -24.02
C ASP A 118 1.05 -2.71 -22.58
N ASP A 119 1.02 -3.98 -22.21
CA ASP A 119 0.89 -4.38 -20.82
C ASP A 119 2.16 -3.96 -20.05
N VAL A 120 1.98 -3.44 -18.84
CA VAL A 120 3.09 -2.92 -18.02
C VAL A 120 3.25 -3.76 -16.76
N PRO A 121 4.46 -4.28 -16.46
CA PRO A 121 4.69 -5.01 -15.23
C PRO A 121 4.67 -4.07 -14.02
N MET A 122 4.02 -4.47 -12.94
CA MET A 122 4.20 -3.87 -11.62
C MET A 122 5.67 -4.03 -11.20
N ALA A 123 6.21 -3.06 -10.46
CA ALA A 123 7.58 -3.16 -9.98
C ALA A 123 7.74 -4.39 -9.07
N PRO A 124 8.76 -5.24 -9.28
CA PRO A 124 8.96 -6.43 -8.45
C PRO A 124 9.06 -6.10 -6.96
N GLY A 125 8.16 -6.68 -6.17
CA GLY A 125 8.10 -6.48 -4.72
C GLY A 125 7.33 -5.24 -4.27
N SER A 126 6.77 -4.46 -5.20
CA SER A 126 5.91 -3.34 -4.84
C SER A 126 4.47 -3.80 -4.57
N ALA A 127 3.91 -3.34 -3.46
CA ALA A 127 2.49 -3.37 -3.17
C ALA A 127 1.78 -2.07 -3.59
N TRP A 128 2.54 -1.01 -3.85
CA TRP A 128 2.05 0.35 -4.04
C TRP A 128 2.31 0.85 -5.45
N GLN A 129 1.87 0.07 -6.43
CA GLN A 129 1.98 0.47 -7.82
C GLN A 129 1.00 1.60 -8.12
N ASP A 130 1.52 2.62 -8.78
CA ASP A 130 0.85 3.85 -9.13
C ASP A 130 1.20 4.25 -10.58
N PHE A 131 0.37 5.14 -11.13
CA PHE A 131 0.59 5.80 -12.41
C PHE A 131 0.76 7.30 -12.18
N GLU A 132 1.36 7.99 -13.13
CA GLU A 132 1.57 9.43 -13.09
C GLU A 132 1.33 10.00 -14.49
N LEU A 133 0.22 10.71 -14.68
CA LEU A 133 -0.11 11.32 -15.97
C LEU A 133 0.68 12.60 -16.19
N GLU A 134 1.51 12.56 -17.23
CA GLU A 134 2.38 13.65 -17.64
C GLU A 134 2.29 13.91 -19.14
N ILE A 135 2.91 15.01 -19.55
CA ILE A 135 3.33 15.21 -20.93
C ILE A 135 4.84 15.31 -20.99
N ALA A 136 5.43 15.06 -22.15
CA ALA A 136 6.86 15.19 -22.33
C ALA A 136 7.20 16.03 -23.55
N ALA A 137 8.26 16.82 -23.45
CA ALA A 137 8.91 17.49 -24.57
C ALA A 137 10.07 16.65 -25.11
N VAL A 138 10.24 16.62 -26.42
CA VAL A 138 11.32 15.89 -27.10
C VAL A 138 12.27 16.88 -27.74
N VAL A 139 13.57 16.74 -27.47
CA VAL A 139 14.63 17.55 -28.07
C VAL A 139 14.91 17.06 -29.48
N GLY A 140 14.94 17.94 -30.47
CA GLY A 140 15.40 17.64 -31.84
C GLY A 140 16.77 18.20 -32.16
N ALA A 141 17.08 19.41 -31.71
CA ALA A 141 18.39 20.02 -31.92
C ALA A 141 19.31 19.75 -30.72
N ALA A 142 20.42 19.06 -30.97
CA ALA A 142 21.45 18.85 -29.95
C ALA A 142 22.13 20.17 -29.55
N GLY A 143 22.50 20.32 -28.29
CA GLY A 143 23.15 21.53 -27.79
C GLY A 143 23.47 21.49 -26.30
N ALA A 144 24.35 22.39 -25.84
CA ALA A 144 24.74 22.52 -24.44
C ALA A 144 24.65 24.00 -24.05
N ASP A 145 24.47 24.28 -22.75
CA ASP A 145 24.41 25.63 -22.19
C ASP A 145 23.37 26.53 -22.87
N LEU A 146 22.24 25.95 -23.25
CA LEU A 146 21.18 26.61 -24.02
C LEU A 146 20.54 27.74 -23.21
N THR A 147 20.26 28.86 -23.87
CA THR A 147 19.32 29.86 -23.32
C THR A 147 17.90 29.28 -23.27
N ILE A 148 16.98 29.96 -22.59
CA ILE A 148 15.57 29.54 -22.55
C ILE A 148 14.97 29.57 -23.96
N GLU A 149 15.31 30.57 -24.75
CA GLU A 149 14.85 30.71 -26.14
C GLU A 149 15.41 29.59 -27.02
N GLU A 150 16.71 29.30 -26.95
CA GLU A 150 17.33 28.18 -27.68
C GLU A 150 16.75 26.83 -27.24
N ALA A 151 16.49 26.66 -25.95
CA ALA A 151 15.83 25.46 -25.42
C ALA A 151 14.41 25.29 -25.95
N GLN A 152 13.63 26.38 -26.06
CA GLN A 152 12.29 26.36 -26.64
C GLN A 152 12.31 25.99 -28.13
N GLU A 153 13.27 26.53 -28.89
CA GLU A 153 13.48 26.23 -30.32
C GLU A 153 13.98 24.80 -30.54
N ALA A 154 14.70 24.23 -29.59
CA ALA A 154 15.21 22.87 -29.67
C ALA A 154 14.13 21.78 -29.53
N ILE A 155 12.92 22.12 -29.04
CA ILE A 155 11.81 21.16 -28.87
C ILE A 155 11.20 20.83 -30.24
N ILE A 156 11.28 19.56 -30.65
CA ILE A 156 10.75 19.09 -31.94
C ILE A 156 9.30 18.59 -31.84
N GLY A 157 8.84 18.25 -30.64
CA GLY A 157 7.47 17.80 -30.42
C GLY A 157 7.19 17.39 -28.98
N TYR A 158 5.95 16.98 -28.75
CA TYR A 158 5.40 16.58 -27.46
C TYR A 158 4.70 15.23 -27.54
N THR A 159 4.67 14.50 -26.43
CA THR A 159 3.97 13.21 -26.30
C THR A 159 3.36 13.06 -24.91
N ILE A 160 2.47 12.08 -24.69
CA ILE A 160 2.02 11.72 -23.33
C ILE A 160 3.13 10.87 -22.70
N LEU A 161 3.36 11.10 -21.41
CA LEU A 161 4.23 10.28 -20.59
C LEU A 161 3.43 9.73 -19.41
N ASN A 162 3.58 8.43 -19.14
CA ASN A 162 3.16 7.82 -17.88
C ASN A 162 4.39 7.38 -17.11
N ASP A 163 4.62 7.97 -15.93
CA ASP A 163 5.73 7.60 -15.04
C ASP A 163 5.29 6.53 -14.01
N TRP A 164 5.54 5.26 -14.33
CA TRP A 164 5.08 4.17 -13.49
C TRP A 164 5.84 4.13 -12.17
N SER A 165 5.10 4.30 -11.08
CA SER A 165 5.68 4.57 -9.77
C SER A 165 5.38 3.46 -8.77
N ALA A 166 6.41 2.87 -8.19
CA ALA A 166 6.29 1.97 -7.05
C ALA A 166 6.54 2.76 -5.76
N ARG A 167 5.48 3.28 -5.15
CA ARG A 167 5.58 4.31 -4.09
C ARG A 167 6.27 3.83 -2.82
N ASP A 168 6.11 2.57 -2.48
CA ASP A 168 6.77 1.91 -1.35
C ASP A 168 8.29 1.83 -1.57
N LEU A 169 8.71 1.33 -2.72
CA LEU A 169 10.12 1.27 -3.11
C LEU A 169 10.71 2.67 -3.28
N GLN A 170 9.96 3.60 -3.86
CA GLN A 170 10.33 5.00 -4.02
C GLN A 170 10.63 5.65 -2.66
N GLN A 171 9.73 5.45 -1.69
CA GLN A 171 9.88 6.00 -0.35
C GLN A 171 11.07 5.38 0.38
N PHE A 172 11.27 4.07 0.25
CA PHE A 172 12.42 3.39 0.83
C PHE A 172 13.75 3.89 0.25
N ASP A 173 13.85 3.96 -1.08
CA ASP A 173 15.06 4.39 -1.79
C ASP A 173 15.42 5.86 -1.51
N SER A 174 14.41 6.72 -1.32
CA SER A 174 14.61 8.15 -1.05
C SER A 174 15.48 8.42 0.18
N GLN A 175 15.47 7.51 1.16
CA GLN A 175 16.25 7.60 2.40
C GLN A 175 17.76 7.51 2.15
N LEU A 176 18.18 6.93 1.01
CA LEU A 176 19.59 6.85 0.63
C LEU A 176 20.14 8.21 0.20
N GLY A 177 19.28 9.16 -0.17
CA GLY A 177 19.68 10.52 -0.56
C GLY A 177 20.45 10.60 -1.88
N ILE A 178 20.36 9.58 -2.73
CA ILE A 178 21.08 9.48 -4.02
C ILE A 178 20.17 9.59 -5.25
N GLY A 179 18.90 9.93 -5.08
CA GLY A 179 17.90 10.05 -6.15
C GLY A 179 16.94 8.86 -6.22
N GLN A 180 16.22 8.76 -7.34
CA GLN A 180 15.26 7.67 -7.57
C GLN A 180 15.98 6.40 -8.05
N SER A 181 15.52 5.23 -7.62
CA SER A 181 16.02 3.93 -8.10
C SER A 181 14.88 2.95 -8.41
N LYS A 182 14.70 1.88 -7.63
CA LYS A 182 13.73 0.83 -7.93
C LYS A 182 12.28 1.30 -7.92
N GLY A 183 11.99 2.40 -7.22
CA GLY A 183 10.69 3.07 -7.27
C GLY A 183 10.27 3.62 -8.64
N LYS A 184 11.23 3.86 -9.56
CA LYS A 184 11.01 4.49 -10.89
C LYS A 184 11.65 3.73 -12.06
N ASP A 185 12.34 2.63 -11.78
CA ASP A 185 13.09 1.83 -12.77
C ASP A 185 12.22 0.76 -13.46
N SER A 186 10.94 0.62 -13.08
CA SER A 186 10.06 -0.42 -13.63
C SER A 186 9.44 -0.06 -14.97
N GLY A 187 9.23 1.23 -15.27
CA GLY A 187 8.57 1.59 -16.52
C GLY A 187 8.30 3.07 -16.75
N VAL A 188 8.38 3.46 -18.02
CA VAL A 188 7.79 4.70 -18.56
C VAL A 188 6.98 4.33 -19.79
N THR A 189 5.77 4.84 -19.95
CA THR A 189 5.06 4.76 -21.24
C THR A 189 5.16 6.08 -21.97
N LEU A 190 5.45 6.03 -23.27
CA LEU A 190 5.38 7.19 -24.15
C LEU A 190 4.38 6.92 -25.29
N GLY A 191 3.62 7.94 -25.67
CA GLY A 191 2.77 7.86 -26.85
C GLY A 191 1.44 8.59 -26.72
N PRO A 192 0.45 8.26 -27.57
CA PRO A 192 0.58 7.39 -28.73
C PRO A 192 1.37 8.03 -29.89
N PHE A 193 1.55 9.36 -29.86
CA PHE A 193 2.14 10.12 -30.97
C PHE A 193 3.24 11.07 -30.49
N LEU A 194 4.14 11.44 -31.40
CA LEU A 194 4.92 12.67 -31.31
C LEU A 194 4.18 13.78 -32.07
N VAL A 195 3.75 14.82 -31.37
CA VAL A 195 3.00 15.94 -31.94
C VAL A 195 3.90 17.16 -32.06
N THR A 196 4.06 17.70 -33.27
CA THR A 196 4.94 18.85 -33.51
C THR A 196 4.31 20.15 -33.00
N PRO A 197 5.12 21.17 -32.63
CA PRO A 197 4.63 22.40 -32.02
C PRO A 197 3.55 23.16 -32.83
N ASP A 198 3.60 23.10 -34.16
CA ASP A 198 2.62 23.76 -35.04
C ASP A 198 1.17 23.27 -34.85
N GLU A 199 0.97 22.03 -34.40
CA GLU A 199 -0.38 21.51 -34.08
C GLU A 199 -0.95 22.09 -32.78
N LEU A 200 -0.08 22.63 -31.94
CA LEU A 200 -0.40 23.09 -30.60
C LEU A 200 -0.36 24.61 -30.46
N GLU A 201 -0.10 25.36 -31.55
CA GLU A 201 0.01 26.83 -31.52
C GLU A 201 -1.21 27.51 -30.89
N THR A 202 -2.43 27.04 -31.20
CA THR A 202 -3.67 27.61 -30.64
C THR A 202 -3.90 27.24 -29.17
N ARG A 203 -3.03 26.40 -28.60
CA ARG A 203 -3.08 25.88 -27.23
C ARG A 203 -1.82 26.24 -26.45
N SER A 204 -1.03 27.19 -26.96
CA SER A 204 0.16 27.71 -26.31
C SER A 204 -0.05 29.18 -25.94
N ALA A 205 0.26 29.54 -24.70
CA ALA A 205 0.26 30.92 -24.22
C ALA A 205 1.45 31.12 -23.27
N ASP A 206 2.24 32.19 -23.50
CA ASP A 206 3.39 32.57 -22.67
C ASP A 206 4.39 31.41 -22.42
N GLY A 207 4.67 30.61 -23.45
CA GLY A 207 5.59 29.46 -23.37
C GLY A 207 5.02 28.24 -22.63
N ARG A 208 3.74 28.25 -22.26
CA ARG A 208 3.05 27.12 -21.63
C ARG A 208 1.99 26.53 -22.55
N LEU A 209 1.90 25.22 -22.57
CA LEU A 209 0.80 24.50 -23.19
C LEU A 209 -0.41 24.46 -22.23
N ASP A 210 -1.61 24.80 -22.69
CA ASP A 210 -2.88 24.59 -21.98
C ASP A 210 -3.63 23.41 -22.61
N LEU A 211 -3.25 22.20 -22.22
CA LEU A 211 -3.90 20.96 -22.62
C LEU A 211 -4.71 20.41 -21.45
N LYS A 212 -5.98 20.09 -21.69
CA LYS A 212 -6.79 19.38 -20.69
C LYS A 212 -6.38 17.92 -20.63
N VAL A 213 -6.31 17.38 -19.41
CA VAL A 213 -5.92 15.99 -19.17
C VAL A 213 -6.95 15.27 -18.32
N THR A 214 -7.07 13.95 -18.49
CA THR A 214 -7.91 13.08 -17.66
C THR A 214 -7.21 11.75 -17.47
N ALA A 215 -7.15 11.29 -16.22
CA ALA A 215 -6.63 9.98 -15.85
C ALA A 215 -7.76 9.08 -15.35
N LEU A 216 -7.81 7.85 -15.85
CA LEU A 216 -8.79 6.84 -15.47
C LEU A 216 -8.11 5.54 -15.04
N VAL A 217 -8.74 4.84 -14.10
CA VAL A 217 -8.41 3.45 -13.76
C VAL A 217 -9.68 2.62 -13.83
N ASN A 218 -9.70 1.56 -14.64
CA ASN A 218 -10.88 0.71 -14.88
C ASN A 218 -12.12 1.53 -15.27
N ASP A 219 -11.95 2.50 -16.16
CA ASP A 219 -12.97 3.45 -16.63
C ASP A 219 -13.52 4.41 -15.56
N GLU A 220 -13.02 4.35 -14.31
CA GLU A 220 -13.29 5.34 -13.26
C GLU A 220 -12.32 6.51 -13.35
N VAL A 221 -12.83 7.73 -13.27
CA VAL A 221 -11.98 8.93 -13.34
C VAL A 221 -11.32 9.18 -12.00
N ILE A 222 -9.99 9.13 -12.00
CA ILE A 222 -9.16 9.42 -10.83
C ILE A 222 -8.89 10.92 -10.71
N GLY A 223 -8.53 11.56 -11.84
CA GLY A 223 -8.05 12.93 -11.85
C GLY A 223 -8.32 13.66 -13.16
N ARG A 224 -8.41 14.99 -13.06
CA ARG A 224 -8.49 15.90 -14.21
C ARG A 224 -7.66 17.13 -13.92
N GLY A 225 -6.96 17.63 -14.94
CA GLY A 225 -6.10 18.80 -14.78
C GLY A 225 -5.87 19.56 -16.07
N THR A 226 -4.91 20.48 -16.02
CA THR A 226 -4.38 21.19 -17.18
C THR A 226 -2.88 21.32 -17.07
N THR A 227 -2.19 21.23 -18.20
CA THR A 227 -0.74 21.48 -18.30
C THR A 227 -0.38 22.97 -18.15
N GLN A 228 -1.36 23.88 -18.17
CA GLN A 228 -1.13 25.31 -17.97
C GLN A 228 -0.57 25.62 -16.57
N GLY A 229 -0.81 24.74 -15.59
CA GLY A 229 -0.38 24.89 -14.20
C GLY A 229 1.12 24.65 -13.95
N MET A 230 1.95 24.44 -14.98
CA MET A 230 3.40 24.26 -14.80
C MET A 230 4.03 25.52 -14.22
N ASP A 231 4.65 25.39 -13.05
CA ASP A 231 5.46 26.44 -12.43
C ASP A 231 6.75 26.67 -13.22
N TRP A 232 7.39 25.59 -13.68
CA TRP A 232 8.56 25.60 -14.57
C TRP A 232 8.18 25.17 -16.00
N THR A 233 8.50 25.97 -17.01
CA THR A 233 8.29 25.61 -18.42
C THR A 233 9.32 24.58 -18.89
N PHE A 234 9.01 23.80 -19.93
CA PHE A 234 9.99 22.89 -20.54
C PHE A 234 11.27 23.62 -20.97
N ALA A 235 11.13 24.82 -21.54
CA ALA A 235 12.27 25.63 -21.95
C ALA A 235 13.21 25.98 -20.79
N GLU A 236 12.65 26.37 -19.63
CA GLU A 236 13.44 26.62 -18.41
C GLU A 236 14.16 25.37 -17.91
N VAL A 237 13.47 24.23 -17.89
CA VAL A 237 14.08 22.97 -17.41
C VAL A 237 15.16 22.47 -18.36
N ILE A 238 14.93 22.51 -19.67
CA ILE A 238 15.91 22.12 -20.70
C ILE A 238 17.13 23.05 -20.65
N SER A 239 16.92 24.37 -20.55
CA SER A 239 18.01 25.33 -20.36
C SER A 239 18.83 25.00 -19.11
N TYR A 240 18.17 24.76 -17.97
CA TYR A 240 18.84 24.36 -16.73
C TYR A 240 19.62 23.05 -16.88
N ALA A 241 19.01 22.04 -17.48
CA ALA A 241 19.56 20.69 -17.60
C ALA A 241 20.69 20.59 -18.64
N SER A 242 20.77 21.54 -19.58
CA SER A 242 21.84 21.62 -20.58
C SER A 242 23.14 22.26 -20.06
N ARG A 243 23.15 22.81 -18.83
CA ARG A 243 24.32 23.49 -18.25
C ARG A 243 25.52 22.54 -18.12
N GLY A 244 26.54 22.75 -18.94
CA GLY A 244 27.74 21.92 -19.02
C GLY A 244 27.51 20.51 -19.57
N VAL A 245 26.32 20.22 -20.14
CA VAL A 245 25.94 18.89 -20.63
C VAL A 245 25.30 19.00 -22.02
N PRO A 246 25.87 18.36 -23.05
CA PRO A 246 25.25 18.34 -24.37
C PRO A 246 24.02 17.43 -24.39
N LEU A 247 22.86 18.04 -24.66
CA LEU A 247 21.62 17.34 -24.98
C LEU A 247 21.69 16.76 -26.39
N GLN A 248 21.03 15.62 -26.59
CA GLN A 248 20.99 14.89 -27.85
C GLN A 248 19.59 14.98 -28.48
N ALA A 249 19.53 14.82 -29.80
CA ALA A 249 18.25 14.59 -30.48
C ALA A 249 17.61 13.30 -29.95
N GLY A 250 16.34 13.36 -29.58
CA GLY A 250 15.60 12.28 -28.92
C GLY A 250 15.74 12.23 -27.40
N ASP A 251 16.39 13.21 -26.76
CA ASP A 251 16.26 13.39 -25.31
C ASP A 251 14.81 13.76 -24.96
N VAL A 252 14.26 13.12 -23.93
CA VAL A 252 12.88 13.31 -23.48
C VAL A 252 12.88 13.97 -22.10
N PHE A 253 12.09 15.02 -21.96
CA PHE A 253 11.87 15.73 -20.71
C PHE A 253 10.41 15.56 -20.29
N GLY A 254 10.14 14.82 -19.23
CA GLY A 254 8.81 14.70 -18.62
C GLY A 254 8.42 15.98 -17.88
N SER A 255 7.13 16.25 -17.74
CA SER A 255 6.65 17.46 -17.07
C SER A 255 6.63 17.34 -15.54
N GLY A 256 6.68 16.13 -15.01
CA GLY A 256 6.11 15.86 -13.71
C GLY A 256 4.60 15.70 -13.80
N THR A 257 4.04 15.00 -12.82
CA THR A 257 2.62 14.68 -12.76
C THR A 257 1.74 15.92 -12.77
N VAL A 258 0.76 15.94 -13.68
CA VAL A 258 -0.30 16.95 -13.63
C VAL A 258 -1.09 16.74 -12.34
N PRO A 259 -1.28 17.78 -11.49
CA PRO A 259 -1.92 17.63 -10.19
C PRO A 259 -3.24 16.86 -10.27
N THR A 260 -3.51 16.04 -9.27
CA THR A 260 -4.63 15.09 -9.13
C THR A 260 -4.60 13.84 -10.02
N CYS A 261 -3.68 13.76 -11.00
CA CYS A 261 -3.66 12.68 -11.98
C CYS A 261 -2.67 11.56 -11.61
N THR A 262 -2.75 11.12 -10.35
CA THR A 262 -2.00 10.00 -9.76
C THR A 262 -2.76 9.48 -8.53
N LEU A 263 -2.53 8.22 -8.11
CA LEU A 263 -3.23 7.65 -6.95
C LEU A 263 -2.71 8.20 -5.63
N VAL A 264 -1.41 8.49 -5.49
CA VAL A 264 -0.85 8.95 -4.21
C VAL A 264 -1.52 10.23 -3.69
N GLU A 265 -1.97 11.11 -4.58
CA GLU A 265 -2.70 12.35 -4.20
C GLU A 265 -4.12 12.09 -3.70
N GLN A 266 -4.68 10.90 -3.93
CA GLN A 266 -5.98 10.47 -3.42
C GLN A 266 -5.88 9.84 -2.02
N LEU A 267 -4.65 9.59 -1.54
CA LEU A 267 -4.42 9.00 -0.22
C LEU A 267 -4.70 10.04 0.87
N SER A 268 -5.49 9.65 1.86
CA SER A 268 -5.74 10.46 3.06
C SER A 268 -5.55 9.61 4.31
N LEU A 269 -4.56 9.91 5.12
CA LEU A 269 -4.36 9.23 6.41
C LEU A 269 -5.47 9.55 7.41
N ALA A 270 -6.15 10.69 7.26
CA ALA A 270 -7.29 11.06 8.08
C ALA A 270 -8.60 10.38 7.64
N ASN A 271 -8.68 9.93 6.38
CA ASN A 271 -9.80 9.14 5.88
C ASN A 271 -9.31 8.01 4.95
N PRO A 272 -8.68 6.95 5.50
CA PRO A 272 -8.13 5.85 4.71
C PRO A 272 -9.16 5.18 3.78
N SER A 273 -10.42 5.13 4.21
CA SER A 273 -11.52 4.50 3.50
C SER A 273 -11.90 5.19 2.17
N SER A 274 -11.49 6.46 1.96
CA SER A 274 -11.74 7.15 0.69
C SER A 274 -10.75 6.78 -0.41
N PHE A 275 -9.65 6.11 -0.08
CA PHE A 275 -8.66 5.72 -1.06
C PHE A 275 -9.11 4.44 -1.77
N ARG A 276 -9.23 4.49 -3.11
CA ARG A 276 -9.62 3.32 -3.91
C ARG A 276 -8.64 2.13 -3.79
N GLY A 277 -7.41 2.40 -3.37
CA GLY A 277 -6.30 1.44 -3.38
C GLY A 277 -5.32 1.67 -4.52
N TRP A 278 -4.15 1.04 -4.41
CA TRP A 278 -3.12 1.01 -5.44
C TRP A 278 -3.51 0.13 -6.63
N LEU A 279 -2.76 0.22 -7.72
CA LEU A 279 -2.98 -0.61 -8.90
C LEU A 279 -2.70 -2.09 -8.60
N ARG A 280 -3.53 -2.97 -9.13
CA ARG A 280 -3.40 -4.44 -9.02
C ARG A 280 -3.18 -5.09 -10.38
N ASP A 281 -2.91 -6.40 -10.39
CA ASP A 281 -2.89 -7.18 -11.62
C ASP A 281 -4.25 -7.08 -12.35
N GLY A 282 -4.20 -6.73 -13.64
CA GLY A 282 -5.41 -6.61 -14.46
C GLY A 282 -6.07 -5.23 -14.45
N ASP A 283 -5.67 -4.31 -13.56
CA ASP A 283 -6.13 -2.93 -13.63
C ASP A 283 -5.73 -2.28 -14.96
N VAL A 284 -6.63 -1.47 -15.52
CA VAL A 284 -6.38 -0.73 -16.76
C VAL A 284 -6.24 0.75 -16.43
N VAL A 285 -5.11 1.34 -16.79
CA VAL A 285 -4.88 2.79 -16.72
C VAL A 285 -5.09 3.39 -18.09
N THR A 286 -5.98 4.38 -18.20
CA THR A 286 -6.22 5.15 -19.44
C THR A 286 -5.88 6.62 -19.18
N LEU A 287 -4.95 7.16 -19.97
CA LEU A 287 -4.53 8.56 -19.84
C LEU A 287 -4.81 9.33 -21.12
N GLN A 288 -5.61 10.38 -20.99
CA GLN A 288 -6.08 11.20 -22.10
C GLN A 288 -5.51 12.60 -21.98
N VAL A 289 -4.91 13.09 -23.06
CA VAL A 289 -4.41 14.46 -23.16
C VAL A 289 -4.90 15.10 -24.44
N GLU A 290 -5.53 16.26 -24.31
CA GLU A 290 -6.03 17.02 -25.46
C GLU A 290 -4.94 17.19 -26.52
N ALA A 291 -5.30 16.95 -27.78
CA ALA A 291 -4.43 16.98 -28.96
C ALA A 291 -3.30 15.92 -29.01
N LEU A 292 -2.79 15.40 -27.89
CA LEU A 292 -1.73 14.38 -27.87
C LEU A 292 -2.26 12.94 -28.01
N GLY A 293 -3.51 12.69 -27.60
CA GLY A 293 -4.19 11.41 -27.80
C GLY A 293 -4.51 10.69 -26.49
N GLU A 294 -4.44 9.36 -26.53
CA GLU A 294 -4.75 8.48 -25.41
C GLU A 294 -3.72 7.35 -25.32
N THR A 295 -3.35 6.99 -24.10
CA THR A 295 -2.66 5.74 -23.77
C THR A 295 -3.59 4.87 -22.92
N ARG A 296 -3.50 3.55 -23.07
CA ARG A 296 -4.31 2.57 -22.33
C ARG A 296 -3.49 1.32 -22.05
N GLN A 297 -3.01 1.16 -20.82
CA GLN A 297 -2.14 0.07 -20.41
C GLN A 297 -2.83 -0.83 -19.38
N THR A 298 -2.58 -2.14 -19.46
CA THR A 298 -3.00 -3.06 -18.38
C THR A 298 -1.81 -3.37 -17.49
N THR A 299 -1.97 -3.22 -16.18
CA THR A 299 -0.95 -3.63 -15.21
C THR A 299 -0.89 -5.15 -15.08
N ARG A 300 0.34 -5.67 -14.94
CA ARG A 300 0.60 -7.10 -14.79
C ARG A 300 1.46 -7.38 -13.57
N SER A 301 1.09 -8.38 -12.78
CA SER A 301 1.93 -8.86 -11.67
C SER A 301 3.32 -9.25 -12.15
N ALA A 302 4.35 -8.82 -11.41
CA ALA A 302 5.71 -9.29 -11.61
C ALA A 302 6.07 -10.38 -10.59
N PRO A 303 7.01 -11.28 -10.91
CA PRO A 303 7.54 -12.22 -9.94
C PRO A 303 8.14 -11.52 -8.72
N ALA A 304 8.03 -12.16 -7.55
CA ALA A 304 8.68 -11.67 -6.34
C ALA A 304 10.21 -11.57 -6.54
N PRO A 305 10.85 -10.51 -6.00
CA PRO A 305 12.29 -10.34 -6.12
C PRO A 305 13.02 -11.44 -5.35
N HIS A 306 14.21 -11.82 -5.85
CA HIS A 306 15.08 -12.71 -5.09
C HIS A 306 15.63 -11.98 -3.85
N PRO A 307 15.54 -12.57 -2.65
CA PRO A 307 15.98 -11.91 -1.43
C PRO A 307 17.50 -11.71 -1.43
N LEU A 308 17.94 -10.55 -0.95
CA LEU A 308 19.34 -10.27 -0.69
C LEU A 308 19.74 -10.76 0.73
N PRO A 309 21.00 -11.16 0.96
CA PRO A 309 21.46 -11.46 2.32
C PRO A 309 21.35 -10.23 3.24
N THR A 310 20.75 -10.40 4.42
CA THR A 310 20.60 -9.34 5.43
C THR A 310 21.97 -8.79 5.86
N ARG A 311 22.07 -7.47 5.97
CA ARG A 311 23.26 -6.78 6.52
C ARG A 311 22.95 -6.37 7.95
N VAL A 312 23.78 -6.82 8.89
CA VAL A 312 23.68 -6.39 10.29
C VAL A 312 24.23 -4.98 10.41
N LYS A 313 23.44 -4.04 10.92
CA LYS A 313 23.90 -2.69 11.27
C LYS A 313 24.90 -2.80 12.44
N PRO A 314 26.17 -2.40 12.27
CA PRO A 314 27.14 -2.48 13.36
C PRO A 314 26.66 -1.70 14.59
N GLY A 315 26.68 -2.35 15.76
CA GLY A 315 26.25 -1.73 17.02
C GLY A 315 24.74 -1.72 17.28
N ALA A 316 23.91 -2.27 16.37
CA ALA A 316 22.51 -2.52 16.69
C ALA A 316 22.41 -3.53 17.85
N LYS A 317 21.70 -3.18 18.92
CA LYS A 317 21.36 -4.11 19.98
C LYS A 317 20.21 -4.98 19.47
N PRO A 318 20.30 -6.32 19.50
CA PRO A 318 19.14 -7.15 19.24
C PRO A 318 18.10 -6.83 20.32
N VAL A 319 16.93 -6.33 19.93
CA VAL A 319 15.80 -6.26 20.84
C VAL A 319 15.21 -7.66 20.89
N GLN A 320 15.57 -8.41 21.93
CA GLN A 320 14.96 -9.70 22.18
C GLN A 320 13.63 -9.46 22.88
N HIS A 321 12.57 -9.34 22.10
CA HIS A 321 11.21 -9.40 22.60
C HIS A 321 10.90 -10.87 22.95
N ILE A 322 11.26 -11.32 24.15
CA ILE A 322 10.96 -12.68 24.60
C ILE A 322 9.74 -12.62 25.49
N ASN A 323 8.69 -13.36 25.13
CA ASN A 323 7.56 -13.57 26.01
C ASN A 323 7.96 -14.56 27.10
N THR A 324 7.92 -14.12 28.35
CA THR A 324 8.29 -14.91 29.53
C THR A 324 7.10 -15.45 30.31
N ALA A 325 5.88 -15.33 29.77
CA ALA A 325 4.71 -15.83 30.46
C ALA A 325 4.80 -17.34 30.71
N PRO A 326 4.27 -17.82 31.85
CA PRO A 326 4.13 -19.25 32.10
C PRO A 326 3.35 -19.90 30.96
N THR A 327 3.73 -21.12 30.61
CA THR A 327 3.02 -21.88 29.58
C THR A 327 2.88 -23.34 29.96
N SER A 328 1.70 -23.89 29.67
CA SER A 328 1.37 -25.30 29.85
C SER A 328 1.99 -26.19 28.76
N MET A 329 2.45 -25.61 27.65
CA MET A 329 3.04 -26.30 26.51
C MET A 329 4.11 -25.47 25.79
N PRO A 330 5.03 -26.05 25.01
CA PRO A 330 6.09 -25.27 24.38
C PRO A 330 5.54 -24.18 23.43
N PHE A 331 5.75 -22.90 23.76
CA PHE A 331 5.40 -21.78 22.88
C PHE A 331 6.42 -21.67 21.76
N THR A 332 6.23 -22.50 20.74
CA THR A 332 7.11 -22.65 19.58
C THR A 332 6.27 -22.53 18.32
N LYS A 333 6.84 -21.92 17.27
CA LYS A 333 6.12 -21.68 16.03
C LYS A 333 5.63 -22.99 15.43
N GLY A 334 4.36 -23.05 15.02
CA GLY A 334 3.78 -24.18 14.29
C GLY A 334 2.52 -24.76 14.94
N LEU A 335 2.15 -25.96 14.49
CA LEU A 335 0.89 -26.60 14.86
C LEU A 335 1.03 -27.48 16.11
N HIS A 336 0.15 -27.28 17.08
CA HIS A 336 0.09 -28.04 18.32
C HIS A 336 -1.31 -28.56 18.61
N GLU A 337 -1.43 -29.78 19.11
CA GLU A 337 -2.71 -30.31 19.59
C GLU A 337 -2.99 -29.73 20.98
N VAL A 338 -4.14 -29.06 21.13
CA VAL A 338 -4.56 -28.39 22.38
C VAL A 338 -5.74 -29.10 23.05
N GLY A 339 -6.37 -30.02 22.34
CA GLY A 339 -7.44 -30.87 22.82
C GLY A 339 -7.74 -31.94 21.78
N LYS A 340 -8.56 -32.93 22.11
CA LYS A 340 -8.82 -34.06 21.18
C LYS A 340 -9.41 -33.55 19.86
N GLY A 341 -8.60 -33.56 18.80
CA GLY A 341 -9.00 -33.02 17.50
C GLY A 341 -9.15 -31.49 17.45
N LEU A 342 -8.57 -30.77 18.40
CA LEU A 342 -8.38 -29.32 18.38
C LEU A 342 -6.90 -29.00 18.28
N TRP A 343 -6.58 -28.06 17.40
CA TRP A 343 -5.21 -27.63 17.17
C TRP A 343 -5.08 -26.12 17.25
N ALA A 344 -3.92 -25.65 17.67
CA ALA A 344 -3.54 -24.25 17.63
C ALA A 344 -2.27 -24.08 16.78
N TRP A 345 -2.28 -23.12 15.88
CA TRP A 345 -1.09 -22.61 15.23
C TRP A 345 -0.52 -21.47 16.07
N LEU A 346 0.65 -21.68 16.67
CA LEU A 346 1.26 -20.73 17.58
C LEU A 346 2.33 -19.88 16.90
N GLN A 347 2.40 -18.59 17.25
CA GLN A 347 3.32 -17.61 16.64
C GLN A 347 4.13 -16.85 17.70
N PRO A 348 5.24 -17.43 18.20
CA PRO A 348 6.13 -16.73 19.12
C PRO A 348 6.75 -15.49 18.46
N ASN A 349 6.92 -14.40 19.18
CA ASN A 349 6.71 -14.22 20.63
C ASN A 349 5.29 -13.81 21.05
N GLY A 350 4.33 -13.70 20.13
CA GLY A 350 2.98 -13.19 20.43
C GLY A 350 2.87 -11.66 20.49
N GLY A 351 3.89 -10.89 20.12
CA GLY A 351 3.82 -9.44 20.02
C GLY A 351 2.99 -8.95 18.83
N TYR A 352 3.16 -7.69 18.43
CA TYR A 352 2.49 -7.10 17.27
C TYR A 352 2.45 -8.00 16.03
N GLY A 353 1.23 -8.27 15.52
CA GLY A 353 1.00 -9.02 14.28
C GLY A 353 1.26 -10.52 14.35
N LEU A 354 1.66 -11.04 15.52
CA LEU A 354 1.98 -12.45 15.74
C LEU A 354 0.88 -13.15 16.54
N SER A 355 -0.32 -13.20 15.96
CA SER A 355 -1.49 -13.86 16.51
C SER A 355 -1.43 -15.38 16.39
N ASN A 356 -2.15 -16.10 17.25
CA ASN A 356 -2.41 -17.53 17.12
C ASN A 356 -3.67 -17.77 16.29
N SER A 357 -3.78 -18.96 15.70
CA SER A 357 -4.97 -19.43 14.98
C SER A 357 -5.39 -20.81 15.50
N GLY A 358 -6.66 -21.17 15.32
CA GLY A 358 -7.23 -22.43 15.78
C GLY A 358 -7.77 -23.31 14.65
N LEU A 359 -7.76 -24.63 14.84
CA LEU A 359 -8.41 -25.59 13.96
C LEU A 359 -9.26 -26.57 14.78
N VAL A 360 -10.57 -26.55 14.53
CA VAL A 360 -11.54 -27.47 15.11
C VAL A 360 -11.87 -28.55 14.10
N VAL A 361 -11.62 -29.81 14.43
CA VAL A 361 -11.85 -30.94 13.54
C VAL A 361 -13.11 -31.70 13.92
N GLY A 362 -14.03 -31.88 12.97
CA GLY A 362 -15.18 -32.77 13.06
C GLY A 362 -15.01 -34.01 12.15
N GLU A 363 -16.04 -34.84 12.06
CA GLU A 363 -16.07 -35.96 11.12
C GLU A 363 -16.18 -35.46 9.66
N GLY A 364 -15.07 -35.48 8.93
CA GLY A 364 -15.02 -35.19 7.49
C GLY A 364 -15.00 -33.70 7.12
N GLU A 365 -14.99 -32.79 8.10
CA GLU A 365 -14.88 -31.35 7.91
C GLU A 365 -14.19 -30.68 9.10
N SER A 366 -13.62 -29.49 8.88
CA SER A 366 -12.99 -28.66 9.92
C SER A 366 -13.45 -27.21 9.86
N MET A 367 -13.34 -26.51 10.99
CA MET A 367 -13.48 -25.06 11.11
C MET A 367 -12.12 -24.46 11.47
N LEU A 368 -11.64 -23.51 10.66
CA LEU A 368 -10.49 -22.67 10.97
C LEU A 368 -10.96 -21.48 11.82
N ILE A 369 -10.10 -20.99 12.71
CA ILE A 369 -10.32 -19.80 13.54
C ILE A 369 -9.17 -18.85 13.24
N ASP A 370 -9.48 -17.71 12.62
CA ASP A 370 -8.54 -16.66 12.19
C ASP A 370 -7.48 -17.10 11.15
N THR A 371 -6.90 -16.13 10.42
CA THR A 371 -6.03 -16.40 9.26
C THR A 371 -4.68 -15.68 9.25
N LEU A 372 -4.19 -15.16 10.38
CA LEU A 372 -2.87 -14.52 10.49
C LEU A 372 -2.74 -13.24 9.63
N TYR A 373 -1.60 -12.55 9.78
CA TYR A 373 -1.43 -11.16 9.33
C TYR A 373 -1.04 -10.94 7.87
N ASP A 374 -0.45 -11.96 7.25
CA ASP A 374 -0.06 -11.89 5.85
C ASP A 374 -0.18 -13.24 5.12
N LEU A 375 -0.09 -13.17 3.79
CA LEU A 375 -0.26 -14.34 2.93
C LEU A 375 0.88 -15.36 3.05
N THR A 376 2.04 -14.98 3.57
CA THR A 376 3.18 -15.90 3.75
C THR A 376 2.95 -16.75 5.00
N LEU A 377 2.64 -16.09 6.12
CA LEU A 377 2.31 -16.73 7.39
C LEU A 377 1.08 -17.64 7.25
N THR A 378 0.04 -17.15 6.58
CA THR A 378 -1.17 -17.94 6.33
C THR A 378 -0.86 -19.20 5.52
N ARG A 379 -0.07 -19.10 4.44
CA ARG A 379 0.29 -20.29 3.64
C ARG A 379 1.08 -21.30 4.45
N GLU A 380 2.04 -20.84 5.25
CA GLU A 380 2.83 -21.70 6.13
C GLU A 380 1.93 -22.45 7.13
N MET A 381 0.97 -21.75 7.73
CA MET A 381 -0.04 -22.34 8.63
C MET A 381 -0.89 -23.37 7.91
N LEU A 382 -1.49 -23.03 6.77
CA LEU A 382 -2.36 -23.92 6.01
C LEU A 382 -1.60 -25.18 5.56
N ASP A 383 -0.34 -25.02 5.11
CA ASP A 383 0.54 -26.14 4.75
C ASP A 383 0.86 -27.02 5.96
N GLY A 384 1.10 -26.43 7.12
CA GLY A 384 1.30 -27.17 8.38
C GLY A 384 0.05 -27.91 8.86
N MET A 385 -1.15 -27.43 8.53
CA MET A 385 -2.44 -28.06 8.85
C MET A 385 -2.85 -29.18 7.87
N ARG A 386 -2.24 -29.26 6.67
CA ARG A 386 -2.57 -30.28 5.63
C ARG A 386 -2.68 -31.73 6.14
N PRO A 387 -1.78 -32.23 7.00
CA PRO A 387 -1.88 -33.62 7.50
C PRO A 387 -3.22 -33.97 8.17
N ILE A 388 -3.95 -32.95 8.65
CA ILE A 388 -5.27 -33.05 9.25
C ILE A 388 -6.34 -32.69 8.21
N THR A 389 -6.18 -31.56 7.52
CA THR A 389 -7.22 -31.01 6.63
C THR A 389 -7.39 -31.79 5.33
N ASP A 390 -6.41 -32.60 4.91
CA ASP A 390 -6.57 -33.56 3.80
C ASP A 390 -7.65 -34.61 4.10
N LYS A 391 -7.88 -34.92 5.38
CA LYS A 391 -8.89 -35.89 5.84
C LYS A 391 -10.20 -35.23 6.25
N ALA A 392 -10.11 -34.02 6.80
CA ALA A 392 -11.24 -33.22 7.23
C ALA A 392 -11.07 -31.79 6.69
N PRO A 393 -11.45 -31.53 5.43
CA PRO A 393 -11.23 -30.24 4.77
C PRO A 393 -11.84 -29.08 5.56
N ILE A 394 -11.17 -27.92 5.52
CA ILE A 394 -11.71 -26.69 6.07
C ILE A 394 -12.96 -26.34 5.27
N ARG A 395 -14.12 -26.24 5.93
CA ARG A 395 -15.40 -25.84 5.33
C ARG A 395 -15.96 -24.55 5.91
N ARG A 396 -15.44 -24.14 7.07
CA ARG A 396 -15.83 -22.92 7.76
C ARG A 396 -14.61 -22.18 8.26
N LEU A 397 -14.67 -20.86 8.23
CA LEU A 397 -13.75 -19.97 8.91
C LEU A 397 -14.55 -19.14 9.92
N MET A 398 -14.11 -19.09 11.16
CA MET A 398 -14.61 -18.18 12.18
C MET A 398 -13.59 -17.06 12.37
N LEU A 399 -14.02 -15.80 12.20
CA LEU A 399 -13.21 -14.62 12.52
C LEU A 399 -13.57 -14.12 13.91
N THR A 400 -12.59 -14.07 14.80
CA THR A 400 -12.81 -13.64 16.19
C THR A 400 -13.11 -12.15 16.29
N HIS A 401 -12.38 -11.32 15.54
CA HIS A 401 -12.54 -9.86 15.49
C HIS A 401 -11.93 -9.29 14.19
N SER A 402 -11.87 -7.97 14.04
CA SER A 402 -11.61 -7.34 12.73
C SER A 402 -10.14 -7.19 12.34
N ASN A 403 -9.21 -7.18 13.32
CA ASN A 403 -7.82 -6.83 13.07
C ASN A 403 -7.19 -7.68 11.97
N GLY A 404 -6.29 -7.04 11.22
CA GLY A 404 -5.61 -7.65 10.08
C GLY A 404 -4.86 -8.95 10.41
N ASP A 405 -4.28 -9.08 11.61
CA ASP A 405 -3.59 -10.29 12.06
C ASP A 405 -4.52 -11.47 12.33
N HIS A 406 -5.82 -11.29 12.18
CA HIS A 406 -6.81 -12.35 12.27
C HIS A 406 -7.55 -12.58 10.94
N THR A 407 -7.43 -11.66 9.97
CA THR A 407 -8.32 -11.59 8.80
C THR A 407 -7.62 -11.51 7.44
N HIS A 408 -6.35 -11.11 7.37
CA HIS A 408 -5.68 -10.84 6.10
C HIS A 408 -5.42 -12.09 5.24
N GLY A 409 -5.36 -13.27 5.85
CA GLY A 409 -5.16 -14.53 5.15
C GLY A 409 -6.42 -15.12 4.49
N ASN A 410 -7.61 -14.54 4.71
CA ASN A 410 -8.90 -15.11 4.32
C ASN A 410 -8.98 -15.49 2.83
N GLN A 411 -8.34 -14.71 1.95
CA GLN A 411 -8.36 -14.92 0.50
C GLN A 411 -7.73 -16.26 0.05
N LEU A 412 -6.89 -16.87 0.89
CA LEU A 412 -6.18 -18.11 0.56
C LEU A 412 -7.06 -19.35 0.72
N LEU A 413 -8.20 -19.21 1.41
CA LEU A 413 -9.19 -20.28 1.52
C LEU A 413 -10.01 -20.38 0.23
N SER A 414 -10.44 -21.59 -0.10
CA SER A 414 -11.27 -21.82 -1.27
C SER A 414 -12.63 -21.12 -1.17
N ALA A 415 -13.22 -20.78 -2.32
CA ALA A 415 -14.46 -20.02 -2.39
C ALA A 415 -15.69 -20.74 -1.78
N ASP A 416 -15.61 -22.05 -1.57
CA ASP A 416 -16.64 -22.87 -0.93
C ASP A 416 -16.55 -22.92 0.60
N VAL A 417 -15.52 -22.32 1.21
CA VAL A 417 -15.44 -22.12 2.66
C VAL A 417 -16.38 -21.00 3.08
N GLU A 418 -17.32 -21.28 3.99
CA GLU A 418 -18.20 -20.25 4.58
C GLU A 418 -17.43 -19.45 5.65
N ILE A 419 -17.33 -18.13 5.49
CA ILE A 419 -16.74 -17.24 6.50
C ILE A 419 -17.83 -16.71 7.43
N ILE A 420 -17.62 -16.88 8.73
CA ILE A 420 -18.51 -16.50 9.81
C ILE A 420 -17.81 -15.43 10.66
N ALA A 421 -18.52 -14.34 10.96
CA ALA A 421 -18.05 -13.31 11.89
C ALA A 421 -19.23 -12.66 12.63
N ALA A 422 -18.98 -11.94 13.71
CA ALA A 422 -20.02 -11.09 14.28
C ALA A 422 -20.38 -9.97 13.29
N SER A 423 -21.63 -9.47 13.32
CA SER A 423 -22.08 -8.43 12.38
C SER A 423 -21.22 -7.16 12.46
N ALA A 424 -20.81 -6.75 13.67
CA ALA A 424 -19.95 -5.57 13.84
C ALA A 424 -18.52 -5.82 13.35
N THR A 425 -17.96 -7.03 13.55
CA THR A 425 -16.67 -7.43 12.98
C THR A 425 -16.65 -7.29 11.46
N ALA A 426 -17.69 -7.78 10.77
CA ALA A 426 -17.79 -7.67 9.31
C ALA A 426 -17.88 -6.20 8.82
N VAL A 427 -18.57 -5.35 9.58
CA VAL A 427 -18.65 -3.90 9.31
C VAL A 427 -17.29 -3.23 9.49
N GLU A 428 -16.57 -3.59 10.56
CA GLU A 428 -15.27 -3.01 10.91
C GLU A 428 -14.19 -3.39 9.89
N ILE A 429 -14.11 -4.66 9.46
CA ILE A 429 -13.21 -5.11 8.37
C ILE A 429 -13.37 -4.26 7.10
N SER A 430 -14.59 -3.80 6.79
CA SER A 430 -14.86 -2.99 5.61
C SER A 430 -14.41 -1.53 5.73
N LYS A 431 -14.07 -1.09 6.94
CA LYS A 431 -13.68 0.29 7.27
C LYS A 431 -12.23 0.40 7.74
N GLU A 432 -11.61 -0.73 8.06
CA GLU A 432 -10.23 -0.77 8.52
C GLU A 432 -9.25 -0.18 7.52
N MET A 433 -8.07 0.16 8.04
CA MET A 433 -6.94 0.57 7.22
C MET A 433 -6.66 -0.51 6.17
N PRO A 434 -6.64 -0.18 4.86
CA PRO A 434 -6.34 -1.14 3.82
C PRO A 434 -4.98 -1.81 4.07
N PRO A 435 -4.81 -3.12 3.82
CA PRO A 435 -3.56 -3.84 4.05
C PRO A 435 -2.34 -3.14 3.45
N ALA A 436 -2.51 -2.57 2.25
CA ALA A 436 -1.45 -1.83 1.61
C ALA A 436 -0.92 -0.67 2.47
N MET A 437 -1.77 0.07 3.21
CA MET A 437 -1.29 1.16 4.06
C MET A 437 -0.35 0.71 5.19
N TYR A 438 -0.42 -0.55 5.64
CA TYR A 438 0.55 -1.08 6.60
C TYR A 438 1.97 -1.16 6.02
N ALA A 439 2.12 -1.33 4.70
CA ALA A 439 3.43 -1.25 4.06
C ALA A 439 4.03 0.16 4.17
N MET A 440 3.20 1.22 4.31
CA MET A 440 3.69 2.58 4.59
C MET A 440 4.48 2.62 5.87
N LEU A 441 3.99 1.93 6.90
CA LEU A 441 4.63 1.94 8.22
C LEU A 441 6.02 1.30 8.14
N GLN A 442 6.25 0.40 7.17
CA GLN A 442 7.54 -0.23 6.93
C GLN A 442 8.51 0.69 6.18
N THR A 443 8.02 1.48 5.21
CA THR A 443 8.86 2.25 4.28
C THR A 443 8.98 3.74 4.60
N ALA A 444 8.03 4.30 5.35
CA ALA A 444 7.99 5.73 5.62
C ALA A 444 9.08 6.20 6.57
N ASP A 445 9.50 7.45 6.36
CA ASP A 445 10.22 8.22 7.36
C ASP A 445 9.20 9.09 8.11
N LEU A 446 8.81 8.64 9.29
CA LEU A 446 7.73 9.23 10.09
C LEU A 446 8.29 10.19 11.15
N SER A 447 9.22 9.69 11.97
CA SER A 447 9.95 10.47 12.96
C SER A 447 11.15 9.67 13.49
N PRO A 448 12.10 10.31 14.22
CA PRO A 448 13.22 9.59 14.83
C PRO A 448 12.81 8.47 15.81
N THR A 449 11.59 8.53 16.36
CA THR A 449 11.03 7.54 17.31
C THR A 449 10.15 6.52 16.58
N ALA A 450 9.25 6.99 15.72
CA ALA A 450 8.28 6.15 15.01
C ALA A 450 8.94 5.27 13.93
N THR A 451 9.87 5.81 13.14
CA THR A 451 10.53 5.08 12.05
C THR A 451 11.20 3.78 12.53
N PRO A 452 12.09 3.79 13.56
CA PRO A 452 12.67 2.55 14.06
C PRO A 452 11.65 1.64 14.75
N TYR A 453 10.63 2.21 15.42
CA TYR A 453 9.58 1.44 16.09
C TYR A 453 8.78 0.58 15.12
N PHE A 454 8.31 1.16 14.01
CA PHE A 454 7.52 0.44 13.02
C PHE A 454 8.37 -0.55 12.21
N ARG A 455 9.63 -0.24 11.91
CA ARG A 455 10.52 -1.20 11.25
C ARG A 455 10.72 -2.44 12.10
N ASP A 456 11.07 -2.28 13.37
CA ASP A 456 11.29 -3.39 14.30
C ASP A 456 10.08 -4.33 14.40
N ARG A 457 8.86 -3.77 14.42
CA ARG A 457 7.63 -4.55 14.62
C ARG A 457 7.03 -5.10 13.32
N PHE A 458 7.18 -4.39 12.20
CA PHE A 458 6.46 -4.72 10.99
C PHE A 458 7.33 -5.17 9.82
N GLU A 459 8.66 -4.97 9.82
CA GLU A 459 9.53 -5.28 8.65
C GLU A 459 9.44 -6.73 8.15
N SER A 460 9.06 -7.66 9.03
CA SER A 460 9.01 -9.08 8.72
C SER A 460 7.74 -9.51 7.97
N PHE A 461 6.71 -8.67 7.94
CA PHE A 461 5.44 -8.97 7.29
C PHE A 461 5.42 -8.52 5.83
N ASN A 462 4.64 -9.20 5.00
CA ASN A 462 4.42 -8.81 3.60
C ASN A 462 2.95 -8.50 3.33
N PHE A 463 2.60 -7.21 3.33
CA PHE A 463 1.23 -6.76 3.08
C PHE A 463 0.84 -6.68 1.60
N GLY A 464 1.75 -7.01 0.68
CA GLY A 464 1.49 -6.97 -0.76
C GLY A 464 0.54 -8.07 -1.23
N GLY A 465 -0.38 -7.71 -2.13
CA GLY A 465 -1.31 -8.65 -2.76
C GLY A 465 -2.47 -9.12 -1.87
N ILE A 466 -2.66 -8.52 -0.69
CA ILE A 466 -3.78 -8.83 0.19
C ILE A 466 -5.06 -8.19 -0.36
N GLU A 467 -6.07 -9.02 -0.58
CA GLU A 467 -7.44 -8.69 -0.91
C GLU A 467 -8.36 -9.15 0.22
N LEU A 468 -9.06 -8.20 0.85
CA LEU A 468 -9.93 -8.52 1.97
C LEU A 468 -11.11 -9.39 1.50
N ARG A 469 -11.23 -10.59 2.08
CA ARG A 469 -12.38 -11.48 1.93
C ARG A 469 -13.17 -11.47 3.24
N ASN A 470 -14.36 -10.87 3.20
CA ASN A 470 -15.20 -10.65 4.38
C ASN A 470 -16.18 -11.82 4.62
N ALA A 471 -16.95 -11.75 5.72
CA ALA A 471 -17.89 -12.77 6.14
C ALA A 471 -19.05 -13.00 5.15
N ASP A 472 -19.35 -14.28 4.91
CA ASP A 472 -20.52 -14.73 4.15
C ASP A 472 -21.77 -14.80 5.05
N ARG A 473 -21.55 -15.08 6.34
CA ARG A 473 -22.60 -15.21 7.36
C ARG A 473 -22.24 -14.42 8.60
N THR A 474 -23.18 -13.65 9.11
CA THR A 474 -23.02 -12.92 10.37
C THR A 474 -23.91 -13.45 11.50
N PHE A 475 -23.54 -13.14 12.73
CA PHE A 475 -24.35 -13.34 13.94
C PHE A 475 -24.14 -12.17 14.91
N ASP A 476 -25.02 -12.00 15.89
CA ASP A 476 -24.95 -10.85 16.83
C ASP A 476 -24.52 -11.24 18.24
N ASP A 477 -25.18 -12.24 18.85
CA ASP A 477 -24.94 -12.65 20.26
C ASP A 477 -24.25 -14.02 20.35
N ARG A 478 -24.91 -15.06 19.84
CA ARG A 478 -24.41 -16.42 19.90
C ARG A 478 -24.73 -17.20 18.65
N LEU A 479 -23.87 -18.14 18.31
CA LEU A 479 -24.09 -19.11 17.26
C LEU A 479 -23.66 -20.50 17.75
N THR A 480 -24.44 -21.53 17.43
CA THR A 480 -24.02 -22.93 17.60
C THR A 480 -23.88 -23.57 16.24
N VAL A 481 -22.73 -24.18 15.99
CA VAL A 481 -22.40 -24.87 14.75
C VAL A 481 -22.21 -26.34 15.04
N GLU A 482 -22.89 -27.18 14.27
CA GLU A 482 -22.63 -28.62 14.23
C GLU A 482 -21.58 -28.88 13.14
N LEU A 483 -20.43 -29.39 13.54
CA LEU A 483 -19.26 -29.61 12.69
C LEU A 483 -18.91 -31.10 12.71
N GLY A 484 -19.38 -31.85 11.71
CA GLY A 484 -19.13 -33.30 11.63
C GLY A 484 -19.40 -34.07 12.94
N GLY A 485 -20.55 -33.80 13.60
CA GLY A 485 -20.93 -34.44 14.86
C GLY A 485 -20.34 -33.81 16.14
N ARG A 486 -19.62 -32.69 16.02
CA ARG A 486 -19.11 -31.89 17.14
C ARG A 486 -19.88 -30.57 17.26
N THR A 487 -20.38 -30.28 18.45
CA THR A 487 -21.04 -29.01 18.77
C THR A 487 -19.99 -27.95 19.10
N VAL A 488 -20.02 -26.83 18.38
CA VAL A 488 -19.15 -25.67 18.56
C VAL A 488 -20.01 -24.47 18.97
N HIS A 489 -19.72 -23.87 20.12
CA HIS A 489 -20.39 -22.67 20.60
C HIS A 489 -19.53 -21.44 20.29
N ILE A 490 -20.15 -20.46 19.65
CA ILE A 490 -19.53 -19.19 19.30
C ILE A 490 -20.29 -18.10 20.06
N LEU A 491 -19.57 -17.29 20.82
CA LEU A 491 -20.14 -16.24 21.65
C LEU A 491 -19.46 -14.92 21.29
N ASN A 492 -20.24 -13.90 20.95
CA ASN A 492 -19.75 -12.54 20.84
C ASN A 492 -19.82 -11.88 22.22
N LEU A 493 -18.68 -11.53 22.79
CA LEU A 493 -18.55 -10.93 24.11
C LEU A 493 -18.15 -9.45 24.06
N GLY A 494 -17.94 -8.91 22.84
CA GLY A 494 -17.63 -7.49 22.63
C GLY A 494 -18.87 -6.58 22.65
N PRO A 495 -18.67 -5.25 22.49
CA PRO A 495 -17.40 -4.60 22.20
C PRO A 495 -16.47 -4.57 23.42
N ALA A 496 -15.19 -4.85 23.18
CA ALA A 496 -14.11 -4.81 24.15
C ALA A 496 -12.79 -4.43 23.47
N HIS A 497 -12.16 -5.37 22.75
CA HIS A 497 -10.94 -5.08 22.00
C HIS A 497 -11.27 -4.29 20.74
N THR A 498 -12.21 -4.77 19.93
CA THR A 498 -12.81 -4.05 18.79
C THR A 498 -14.33 -3.90 18.93
N ALA A 499 -15.04 -3.51 17.86
CA ALA A 499 -16.49 -3.35 17.87
C ALA A 499 -17.26 -4.67 18.13
N ALA A 500 -16.64 -5.82 17.91
CA ALA A 500 -17.13 -7.12 18.37
C ALA A 500 -16.00 -8.15 18.47
N ASP A 501 -16.05 -8.93 19.55
CA ASP A 501 -15.00 -9.85 19.94
C ASP A 501 -15.61 -11.21 20.27
N SER A 502 -15.32 -12.20 19.43
CA SER A 502 -15.94 -13.52 19.49
C SER A 502 -14.99 -14.59 19.99
N VAL A 503 -15.50 -15.48 20.84
CA VAL A 503 -14.79 -16.66 21.33
C VAL A 503 -15.45 -17.95 20.83
N VAL A 504 -14.65 -19.01 20.69
CA VAL A 504 -15.09 -20.32 20.22
C VAL A 504 -14.84 -21.37 21.31
N HIS A 505 -15.91 -21.94 21.85
CA HIS A 505 -15.87 -22.97 22.88
C HIS A 505 -16.30 -24.33 22.33
N VAL A 506 -15.49 -25.37 22.59
CA VAL A 506 -15.71 -26.74 22.15
C VAL A 506 -15.80 -27.68 23.36
N PRO A 507 -17.00 -27.90 23.93
CA PRO A 507 -17.15 -28.55 25.24
C PRO A 507 -16.69 -30.01 25.30
N ASP A 508 -16.83 -30.77 24.20
CA ASP A 508 -16.50 -32.21 24.22
C ASP A 508 -15.00 -32.48 24.37
N ALA A 509 -14.19 -31.48 24.08
CA ALA A 509 -12.74 -31.55 24.16
C ALA A 509 -12.13 -30.43 25.02
N ASP A 510 -12.97 -29.66 25.71
CA ASP A 510 -12.59 -28.77 26.82
C ASP A 510 -11.59 -27.66 26.43
N VAL A 511 -11.83 -27.06 25.25
CA VAL A 511 -10.98 -26.00 24.68
C VAL A 511 -11.78 -24.74 24.38
N LEU A 512 -11.21 -23.59 24.73
CA LEU A 512 -11.68 -22.25 24.38
C LEU A 512 -10.64 -21.53 23.51
N PHE A 513 -11.05 -21.01 22.35
CA PHE A 513 -10.27 -20.05 21.57
C PHE A 513 -10.80 -18.65 21.85
N ALA A 514 -9.95 -17.78 22.40
CA ALA A 514 -10.37 -16.50 22.96
C ALA A 514 -10.19 -15.30 22.03
N GLY A 515 -9.43 -15.45 20.93
CA GLY A 515 -9.00 -14.31 20.11
C GLY A 515 -8.34 -13.23 20.98
N ASP A 516 -8.45 -11.98 20.57
CA ASP A 516 -7.82 -10.85 21.26
C ASP A 516 -8.57 -10.39 22.50
N LEU A 517 -9.55 -11.17 23.00
CA LEU A 517 -9.98 -11.01 24.40
C LEU A 517 -8.94 -11.54 25.38
N LEU A 518 -7.88 -12.19 24.91
CA LEU A 518 -6.80 -12.70 25.74
C LEU A 518 -5.41 -12.49 25.11
N PHE A 519 -4.56 -11.75 25.82
CA PHE A 519 -3.13 -11.58 25.55
C PHE A 519 -2.34 -12.13 26.74
N ILE A 520 -1.45 -13.11 26.52
CA ILE A 520 -0.68 -13.75 27.59
C ILE A 520 0.78 -13.34 27.50
N GLY A 521 1.27 -12.61 28.52
CA GLY A 521 2.62 -12.04 28.53
C GLY A 521 2.82 -10.86 27.58
N CYS A 522 1.74 -10.35 27.00
CA CYS A 522 1.70 -9.18 26.13
C CYS A 522 0.65 -8.22 26.67
N THR A 523 0.89 -6.92 26.55
CA THR A 523 -0.05 -5.90 27.02
C THR A 523 -1.29 -5.87 26.12
N PRO A 524 -2.51 -6.12 26.65
CA PRO A 524 -3.74 -5.96 25.88
C PRO A 524 -3.92 -4.50 25.43
N ILE A 525 -4.57 -4.29 24.29
CA ILE A 525 -4.89 -2.94 23.78
C ILE A 525 -6.39 -2.77 23.61
N VAL A 526 -6.95 -1.66 24.08
CA VAL A 526 -8.40 -1.39 24.08
C VAL A 526 -8.70 -0.34 23.03
N TRP A 527 -9.03 -0.75 21.80
CA TRP A 527 -9.39 0.19 20.74
C TRP A 527 -10.81 0.72 20.89
N GLU A 528 -11.77 -0.14 21.22
CA GLU A 528 -13.19 0.23 21.33
C GLU A 528 -13.65 0.38 22.78
N GLY A 529 -13.39 -0.61 23.64
CA GLY A 529 -13.88 -0.64 25.02
C GLY A 529 -15.41 -0.64 25.13
N PRO A 530 -15.97 -0.26 26.29
CA PRO A 530 -15.28 0.13 27.51
C PRO A 530 -14.52 -1.03 28.17
N ILE A 531 -13.51 -0.73 28.99
CA ILE A 531 -12.71 -1.73 29.73
C ILE A 531 -13.59 -2.62 30.61
N SER A 532 -14.69 -2.09 31.15
CA SER A 532 -15.64 -2.85 31.97
C SER A 532 -16.33 -3.98 31.19
N ASN A 533 -16.54 -3.83 29.88
CA ASN A 533 -17.06 -4.90 29.04
C ASN A 533 -16.04 -6.04 28.90
N TRP A 534 -14.76 -5.71 28.76
CA TRP A 534 -13.70 -6.72 28.69
C TRP A 534 -13.59 -7.50 30.00
N ILE A 535 -13.68 -6.82 31.15
CA ILE A 535 -13.72 -7.48 32.46
C ILE A 535 -14.92 -8.45 32.53
N ALA A 536 -16.09 -8.05 32.04
CA ALA A 536 -17.27 -8.92 31.97
C ALA A 536 -17.09 -10.08 30.98
N ALA A 537 -16.38 -9.87 29.87
CA ALA A 537 -16.01 -10.92 28.92
C ALA A 537 -15.08 -11.96 29.58
N CYS A 538 -14.10 -11.53 30.39
CA CYS A 538 -13.28 -12.43 31.20
C CYS A 538 -14.12 -13.27 32.16
N ASP A 539 -15.10 -12.66 32.85
CA ASP A 539 -16.03 -13.40 33.71
C ASP A 539 -16.85 -14.44 32.92
N LYS A 540 -17.31 -14.08 31.71
CA LYS A 540 -18.02 -15.01 30.84
C LYS A 540 -17.15 -16.16 30.34
N MET A 541 -15.89 -15.90 30.00
CA MET A 541 -14.96 -16.97 29.62
C MET A 541 -14.67 -17.91 30.80
N LEU A 542 -14.54 -17.38 32.03
CA LEU A 542 -14.36 -18.19 33.24
C LEU A 542 -15.59 -19.07 33.55
N GLU A 543 -16.81 -18.59 33.24
CA GLU A 543 -18.04 -19.38 33.38
C GLU A 543 -18.10 -20.61 32.43
N LEU A 544 -17.33 -20.61 31.34
CA LEU A 544 -17.26 -21.74 30.41
C LEU A 544 -16.45 -22.92 30.97
N ASP A 545 -15.60 -22.68 31.97
CA ASP A 545 -14.80 -23.68 32.71
C ASP A 545 -13.90 -24.55 31.80
N ALA A 546 -13.37 -23.97 30.72
CA ALA A 546 -12.46 -24.67 29.81
C ALA A 546 -11.08 -24.90 30.46
N SER A 547 -10.57 -26.13 30.44
CA SER A 547 -9.23 -26.43 30.98
C SER A 547 -8.08 -25.94 30.10
N THR A 548 -8.33 -25.73 28.81
CA THR A 548 -7.33 -25.22 27.86
C THR A 548 -7.87 -24.00 27.13
N VAL A 549 -7.10 -22.92 27.14
CA VAL A 549 -7.45 -21.65 26.51
C VAL A 549 -6.35 -21.23 25.53
N VAL A 550 -6.72 -21.02 24.27
CA VAL A 550 -5.84 -20.49 23.23
C VAL A 550 -6.09 -18.98 23.11
N PRO A 551 -5.14 -18.13 23.55
CA PRO A 551 -5.26 -16.68 23.38
C PRO A 551 -5.06 -16.26 21.92
N GLY A 552 -5.48 -15.05 21.58
CA GLY A 552 -5.10 -14.39 20.32
C GLY A 552 -3.60 -14.16 20.28
N HIS A 553 -2.99 -13.75 21.40
CA HIS A 553 -1.54 -13.51 21.47
C HIS A 553 -0.90 -14.18 22.69
N GLY A 554 0.25 -14.83 22.47
CA GLY A 554 1.05 -15.46 23.52
C GLY A 554 0.81 -16.97 23.66
N PRO A 555 1.36 -17.59 24.72
CA PRO A 555 1.26 -19.03 24.94
C PRO A 555 -0.15 -19.52 25.28
N VAL A 556 -0.45 -20.78 24.95
CA VAL A 556 -1.64 -21.49 25.46
C VAL A 556 -1.62 -21.50 26.99
N THR A 557 -2.81 -21.28 27.57
CA THR A 557 -3.03 -21.07 29.00
C THR A 557 -4.31 -21.78 29.46
N ASP A 558 -4.81 -21.42 30.64
CA ASP A 558 -6.05 -21.88 31.25
C ASP A 558 -6.81 -20.71 31.91
N GLY A 559 -7.72 -21.03 32.84
CA GLY A 559 -8.47 -20.02 33.60
C GLY A 559 -7.60 -19.03 34.39
N ASP A 560 -6.37 -19.36 34.76
CA ASP A 560 -5.47 -18.42 35.44
C ASP A 560 -5.01 -17.30 34.50
N GLY A 561 -4.77 -17.59 33.23
CA GLY A 561 -4.46 -16.56 32.23
C GLY A 561 -5.60 -15.56 32.06
N ILE A 562 -6.86 -16.03 32.07
CA ILE A 562 -8.04 -15.15 32.00
C ILE A 562 -8.12 -14.25 33.24
N ARG A 563 -7.83 -14.79 34.43
CA ARG A 563 -7.81 -14.01 35.68
C ARG A 563 -6.70 -12.98 35.67
N GLU A 564 -5.53 -13.31 35.14
CA GLU A 564 -4.39 -12.39 35.05
C GLU A 564 -4.72 -11.17 34.15
N VAL A 565 -5.29 -11.41 32.97
CA VAL A 565 -5.75 -10.32 32.08
C VAL A 565 -6.87 -9.50 32.71
N LYS A 566 -7.81 -10.14 33.42
CA LYS A 566 -8.84 -9.41 34.19
C LYS A 566 -8.21 -8.51 35.25
N SER A 567 -7.27 -9.03 36.05
CA SER A 567 -6.57 -8.26 37.08
C SER A 567 -5.75 -7.11 36.50
N TYR A 568 -5.18 -7.27 35.31
CA TYR A 568 -4.52 -6.18 34.59
C TYR A 568 -5.50 -5.03 34.31
N PHE A 569 -6.69 -5.32 33.77
CA PHE A 569 -7.66 -4.27 33.48
C PHE A 569 -8.20 -3.59 34.74
N GLU A 570 -8.44 -4.35 35.82
CA GLU A 570 -8.81 -3.79 37.12
C GLU A 570 -7.72 -2.83 37.65
N TYR A 571 -6.44 -3.20 37.47
CA TYR A 571 -5.30 -2.35 37.80
C TYR A 571 -5.25 -1.07 36.94
N VAL A 572 -5.40 -1.19 35.61
CA VAL A 572 -5.42 -0.04 34.70
C VAL A 572 -6.53 0.94 35.05
N VAL A 573 -7.74 0.44 35.33
CA VAL A 573 -8.87 1.28 35.77
C VAL A 573 -8.53 2.01 37.06
N ALA A 574 -8.01 1.30 38.07
CA ALA A 574 -7.69 1.90 39.36
C ALA A 574 -6.63 3.02 39.27
N GLU A 575 -5.52 2.77 38.57
CA GLU A 575 -4.44 3.76 38.42
C GLU A 575 -4.87 4.94 37.54
N THR A 576 -5.62 4.68 36.48
CA THR A 576 -6.11 5.72 35.56
C THR A 576 -7.14 6.63 36.24
N ASP A 577 -8.10 6.06 36.98
CA ASP A 577 -9.09 6.81 37.76
C ASP A 577 -8.40 7.66 38.84
N ALA A 578 -7.31 7.16 39.44
CA ALA A 578 -6.51 7.92 40.39
C ALA A 578 -5.75 9.09 39.74
N GLY A 579 -5.25 8.92 38.51
CA GLY A 579 -4.68 10.01 37.70
C GLY A 579 -5.73 11.08 37.37
N PHE A 580 -6.89 10.65 36.90
CA PHE A 580 -8.03 11.53 36.59
C PHE A 580 -8.47 12.33 37.83
N ALA A 581 -8.62 11.67 38.99
CA ALA A 581 -9.02 12.31 40.24
C ALA A 581 -8.01 13.37 40.75
N LYS A 582 -6.74 13.29 40.32
CA LYS A 582 -5.70 14.30 40.60
C LYS A 582 -5.76 15.49 39.63
N GLY A 583 -6.64 15.45 38.62
CA GLY A 583 -6.76 16.48 37.59
C GLY A 583 -5.67 16.42 36.52
N LEU A 584 -5.01 15.27 36.37
CA LEU A 584 -4.06 15.04 35.29
C LEU A 584 -4.80 14.81 33.97
N THR A 585 -4.20 15.21 32.86
CA THR A 585 -4.62 14.81 31.51
C THR A 585 -4.32 13.33 31.25
N TYR A 586 -4.91 12.74 30.20
CA TYR A 586 -4.64 11.33 29.87
C TYR A 586 -3.16 11.14 29.49
N GLN A 587 -2.55 12.13 28.83
CA GLN A 587 -1.13 12.09 28.47
C GLN A 587 -0.25 12.08 29.71
N GLU A 588 -0.48 12.99 30.66
CA GLU A 588 0.28 13.04 31.92
C GLU A 588 0.12 11.74 32.73
N THR A 589 -1.09 11.17 32.75
CA THR A 589 -1.35 9.88 33.40
C THR A 589 -0.63 8.74 32.69
N ALA A 590 -0.65 8.68 31.35
CA ALA A 590 0.03 7.65 30.57
C ALA A 590 1.57 7.73 30.71
N GLU A 591 2.14 8.93 30.64
CA GLU A 591 3.59 9.16 30.81
C GLU A 591 4.08 8.69 32.18
N SER A 592 3.34 9.03 33.23
CA SER A 592 3.65 8.69 34.62
C SER A 592 3.15 7.33 35.09
N PHE A 593 2.49 6.56 34.20
CA PHE A 593 1.90 5.27 34.54
C PHE A 593 2.96 4.29 35.05
N ASP A 594 2.74 3.75 36.25
CA ASP A 594 3.54 2.65 36.79
C ASP A 594 2.91 1.34 36.30
N LEU A 595 3.69 0.51 35.62
CA LEU A 595 3.20 -0.77 35.11
C LEU A 595 3.16 -1.85 36.19
N GLY A 596 3.76 -1.59 37.36
CA GLY A 596 3.75 -2.51 38.49
C GLY A 596 4.27 -3.89 38.11
N GLU A 597 3.50 -4.94 38.45
CA GLU A 597 3.86 -6.31 38.13
C GLU A 597 3.83 -6.63 36.63
N TYR A 598 3.11 -5.85 35.82
CA TYR A 598 2.97 -6.03 34.37
C TYR A 598 4.11 -5.41 33.56
N ALA A 599 5.08 -4.76 34.20
CA ALA A 599 6.21 -4.10 33.54
C ALA A 599 7.08 -5.02 32.66
N HIS A 600 6.96 -6.34 32.85
CA HIS A 600 7.70 -7.35 32.10
C HIS A 600 6.93 -7.90 30.88
N TRP A 601 5.66 -7.51 30.70
CA TRP A 601 4.89 -7.88 29.52
C TRP A 601 5.41 -7.15 28.27
N LEU A 602 5.27 -7.80 27.12
CA LEU A 602 5.59 -7.20 25.83
C LEU A 602 4.64 -6.04 25.51
N ASP A 603 5.09 -5.17 24.62
CA ASP A 603 4.29 -4.10 24.01
C ASP A 603 3.65 -3.14 25.03
N SER A 604 4.38 -2.83 26.12
CA SER A 604 3.89 -2.04 27.24
C SER A 604 3.42 -0.62 26.86
N GLU A 605 3.88 -0.08 25.74
CA GLU A 605 3.44 1.19 25.18
C GLU A 605 1.95 1.27 24.88
N ARG A 606 1.28 0.12 24.71
CA ARG A 606 -0.19 0.03 24.54
C ARG A 606 -0.96 0.64 25.71
N ILE A 607 -0.32 0.82 26.87
CA ILE A 607 -0.89 1.53 28.01
C ILE A 607 -1.38 2.94 27.66
N VAL A 608 -0.74 3.62 26.69
CA VAL A 608 -1.16 4.95 26.23
C VAL A 608 -2.60 4.91 25.72
N VAL A 609 -2.95 3.88 24.95
CA VAL A 609 -4.31 3.70 24.39
C VAL A 609 -5.29 3.32 25.49
N ASN A 610 -4.89 2.42 26.40
CA ASN A 610 -5.77 1.97 27.48
C ASN A 610 -6.12 3.12 28.44
N VAL A 611 -5.15 3.96 28.79
CA VAL A 611 -5.35 5.17 29.61
C VAL A 611 -6.25 6.17 28.87
N TYR A 612 -5.97 6.43 27.59
CA TYR A 612 -6.79 7.30 26.76
C TYR A 612 -8.25 6.83 26.70
N GLN A 613 -8.47 5.54 26.47
CA GLN A 613 -9.81 4.98 26.37
C GLN A 613 -10.56 5.05 27.70
N ARG A 614 -9.88 4.79 28.82
CA ARG A 614 -10.50 4.96 30.13
C ARG A 614 -10.83 6.43 30.43
N TYR A 615 -10.00 7.39 30.02
CA TYR A 615 -10.34 8.81 30.10
C TYR A 615 -11.58 9.16 29.27
N ARG A 616 -11.75 8.56 28.09
CA ARG A 616 -12.94 8.71 27.24
C ARG A 616 -14.21 8.18 27.93
N GLU A 617 -14.11 7.09 28.69
CA GLU A 617 -15.21 6.54 29.47
C GLU A 617 -15.62 7.44 30.66
N ILE A 618 -14.65 8.06 31.33
CA ILE A 618 -14.90 8.94 32.49
C ILE A 618 -15.44 10.31 32.03
N ASP A 619 -14.83 10.87 30.98
CA ASP A 619 -15.15 12.20 30.46
C ASP A 619 -15.48 12.18 28.94
N PRO A 620 -16.78 12.27 28.60
CA PRO A 620 -17.26 12.40 27.23
C PRO A 620 -16.77 13.65 26.48
N GLU A 621 -16.12 14.62 27.13
CA GLU A 621 -15.50 15.78 26.47
C GLU A 621 -14.02 15.58 26.13
N THR A 622 -13.39 14.47 26.55
CA THR A 622 -12.01 14.11 26.12
C THR A 622 -11.96 14.09 24.58
N PRO A 623 -10.98 14.72 23.90
CA PRO A 623 -10.96 14.77 22.44
C PRO A 623 -10.83 13.38 21.80
N GLU A 624 -11.59 13.12 20.73
CA GLU A 624 -11.37 11.94 19.88
C GLU A 624 -10.04 12.07 19.12
N MET A 625 -9.22 11.03 19.22
CA MET A 625 -7.91 10.96 18.57
C MET A 625 -7.95 9.93 17.43
N PRO A 626 -7.43 10.27 16.24
CA PRO A 626 -7.22 9.29 15.18
C PRO A 626 -6.25 8.19 15.64
N THR A 627 -6.48 6.94 15.21
CA THR A 627 -5.65 5.78 15.55
C THR A 627 -4.16 6.05 15.32
N MET A 628 -3.80 6.65 14.19
CA MET A 628 -2.39 6.97 13.87
C MET A 628 -1.77 7.94 14.89
N ALA A 629 -2.54 8.92 15.38
CA ALA A 629 -2.04 9.86 16.37
C ALA A 629 -1.77 9.18 17.72
N LEU A 630 -2.64 8.26 18.13
CA LEU A 630 -2.42 7.43 19.33
C LEU A 630 -1.21 6.51 19.14
N THR A 631 -1.04 5.90 17.96
CA THR A 631 0.13 5.08 17.66
C THR A 631 1.43 5.88 17.71
N LEU A 632 1.46 7.11 17.21
CA LEU A 632 2.64 7.98 17.34
C LEU A 632 2.95 8.29 18.83
N GLN A 633 1.93 8.54 19.66
CA GLN A 633 2.14 8.71 21.10
C GLN A 633 2.68 7.44 21.79
N GLN A 634 2.25 6.24 21.37
CA GLN A 634 2.85 4.98 21.83
C GLN A 634 4.34 4.91 21.47
N THR A 635 4.72 5.32 20.26
CA THR A 635 6.13 5.31 19.83
C THR A 635 7.00 6.27 20.65
N ASP A 636 6.46 7.45 20.99
CA ASP A 636 7.15 8.41 21.83
C ASP A 636 7.27 7.91 23.27
N TRP A 637 6.20 7.34 23.83
CA TRP A 637 6.22 6.72 25.15
C TRP A 637 7.26 5.60 25.25
N TYR A 638 7.32 4.74 24.23
CA TYR A 638 8.30 3.65 24.13
C TYR A 638 9.73 4.20 24.11
N ALA A 639 9.99 5.21 23.28
CA ALA A 639 11.30 5.83 23.15
C ALA A 639 11.77 6.58 24.41
N MET A 640 10.86 7.06 25.27
CA MET A 640 11.25 7.65 26.55
C MET A 640 11.78 6.62 27.56
N ARG A 641 11.41 5.33 27.39
CA ARG A 641 11.69 4.26 28.36
C ARG A 641 12.75 3.26 27.88
N HIS A 642 13.17 3.32 26.62
CA HIS A 642 14.14 2.42 25.99
C HIS A 642 15.20 3.18 25.19
#